data_AF-A0A7X8XBF1-F1
#
_entry.id   AF-A0A7X8XBF1-F1
#
_cell.length_a   1.000
_cell.length_b   1.000
_cell.length_c   1.000
_cell.angle_alpha   90.00
_cell.angle_beta   90.00
_cell.angle_gamma   90.00
#
_symmetry.space_group_name_H-M   'P 1'
#
loop_
_entity.id
_entity.type
_entity.pdbx_description
1 polymer ?
#
loop_
_entity_poly.entity_id
_entity_poly.type
_entity_poly.pdbx_seq_one_letter_code
_entity_poly.pdbx_strand_id
1 'polypeptide(L)'
;MKKYSFAAMLLLAGALFAAPKFVQIPLEDKLTHPDMTFAVTFDGFTTRADQAKGECDSITMRDVNFMLRGAVGFDSRQAYQPEPGESLTYQAHQNANFQQGTIILWAKAVDYAPGKAEKRGNVGYVQLRFEEEKRFVQFLLYEYDGTLYWDWYSSEPPHRYGDVGRVCAYLEKIRAGEWFQMAVTWDKELAIYLNGQMVNKGQLPQKVEKTWDLKPLPEKSFIGIKNRFYGDEHKKITQIDDFQLFARALTAIEIANQYNRLLADRGSNVIADFGVTLHGVDRGKGRGSDQLEAEFDFTPLPPDKKALYDAGKLELDWVLTLPDQSTRQGKWHFAARETVKFIPGITVPGQYKLTVDKSSVEILRPDLSFIGSGWGDDDTVPEIWRDFAVNGRTVSLWNRVYHFGNGPLPEQIDIKGKPLFSEPPTLLIDGKAVAGWQVGDTIRKNSAVTYTGRAKIHGGVLAYSTTIEFDGMIKFDWTIEGMPEIQSMQLAWKQNSDYSEFLLGPHVWNGNGKGDFLYHNGMDDSLQMIWLVSELGGFAFAPENDANWIYDETKPIYHIDTNTGSATIDMITRQVRMPEATPYRAVFIATPTRPFPKVFRAVRHNDSTFPGFRMTTFGGRAFTGVSTYRPNWRFGYEFKETPPNTHGIYGMANAMSSESPEPIYFAKYWNIPGAGGYTFKFTEYLQDGNTRTTGEHSIPACNAGCINDFYSRNIHELLTHPQGAAAAAIYFDLCGNGTCSNRLHGCGFQDKFGREIKTFALLHKRELIKRTVRQAHAADKQVWIHAQRSFFPMMNGLADFFFPGEQFEALMARTLYPFTDEIPELIFKSEFNRNILGTGVICWTAVTSLQRAKLPVKEKKRGTEAMESMLLLHDIDASTVYAYQPVLASIWNIQRRYRVENEGTKFFRFDRQTDIVATDKRLRTSYYVSPAGYVLAAVCNTEPVKVSARINLGKFARGLTSVREEYLGRILPVTDGSFELSIPSRSFRLIGIRSPAPETWKLDYQASAYNPARASNSEYFFDQKTGIHKLKKIDDKTYLLTAFVPVRSGFKYSLSFEHRQTNGNAVKWTLQPQFNGDASGLHAKTGQAISGNEWQKQTMEFPIPENTSGQCFALLLTLTAEGIGSETEFRNIEVIETEFH
;
A
#
# COMPACT_ATOMS: atom_id res chain seq x y z
N MET A 1 -51.68 22.42 -6.62
CA MET A 1 -52.37 22.02 -5.37
C MET A 1 -51.30 21.69 -4.31
N LYS A 2 -50.46 22.64 -3.88
CA LYS A 2 -50.53 23.44 -2.64
C LYS A 2 -51.51 23.02 -1.54
N LYS A 3 -50.93 22.89 -0.33
CA LYS A 3 -51.51 22.84 1.04
C LYS A 3 -51.95 21.47 1.56
N TYR A 4 -51.00 20.64 2.02
CA TYR A 4 -51.08 19.80 3.24
C TYR A 4 -49.70 19.15 3.50
N SER A 5 -48.68 19.91 3.97
CA SER A 5 -47.40 19.30 4.40
C SER A 5 -46.55 20.19 5.30
N PHE A 6 -47.15 20.93 6.24
CA PHE A 6 -46.39 21.75 7.19
C PHE A 6 -46.60 21.40 8.67
N ALA A 7 -47.45 20.42 8.98
CA ALA A 7 -47.73 19.99 10.36
C ALA A 7 -47.20 18.59 10.72
N ALA A 8 -46.81 17.75 9.75
CA ALA A 8 -46.26 16.41 10.00
C ALA A 8 -44.71 16.38 10.07
N MET A 9 -44.03 17.45 9.64
CA MET A 9 -42.56 17.56 9.65
C MET A 9 -41.95 18.09 10.95
N LEU A 10 -42.77 18.39 11.98
CA LEU A 10 -42.30 18.89 13.27
C LEU A 10 -42.39 17.87 14.42
N LEU A 11 -42.77 16.62 14.14
CA LEU A 11 -42.81 15.53 15.12
C LEU A 11 -41.82 14.38 14.83
N LEU A 12 -40.98 14.49 13.79
CA LEU A 12 -39.96 13.48 13.43
C LEU A 12 -38.52 14.02 13.42
N ALA A 13 -38.30 15.26 13.86
CA ALA A 13 -36.98 15.89 14.00
C ALA A 13 -36.55 16.12 15.46
N GLY A 14 -37.02 15.27 16.37
CA GLY A 14 -36.81 15.43 17.81
C GLY A 14 -36.89 14.15 18.62
N ALA A 15 -36.57 12.98 18.04
CA ALA A 15 -36.15 11.86 18.87
C ALA A 15 -34.69 12.13 19.28
N LEU A 16 -34.49 13.02 20.25
CA LEU A 16 -33.33 12.95 21.12
C LEU A 16 -33.30 11.49 21.62
N PHE A 17 -32.39 10.67 21.10
CA PHE A 17 -32.07 9.41 21.75
C PHE A 17 -31.66 9.79 23.17
N ALA A 18 -32.56 9.60 24.13
CA ALA A 18 -32.24 9.73 25.53
C ALA A 18 -31.07 8.78 25.81
N ALA A 19 -30.07 9.25 26.56
CA ALA A 19 -28.98 8.38 27.00
C ALA A 19 -29.57 7.11 27.63
N PRO A 20 -28.98 5.92 27.36
CA PRO A 20 -29.47 4.68 27.92
C PRO A 20 -29.56 4.79 29.45
N LYS A 21 -30.69 4.34 30.00
CA LYS A 21 -30.88 4.25 31.45
C LYS A 21 -30.41 2.89 31.91
N PHE A 22 -29.65 2.87 33.01
CA PHE A 22 -29.12 1.64 33.60
C PHE A 22 -29.87 1.29 34.89
N VAL A 23 -30.01 0.00 35.15
CA VAL A 23 -30.57 -0.50 36.42
C VAL A 23 -29.51 -0.44 37.51
N GLN A 24 -29.93 -0.07 38.71
CA GLN A 24 -29.08 -0.17 39.89
C GLN A 24 -28.88 -1.63 40.25
N ILE A 25 -27.63 -2.06 40.40
CA ILE A 25 -27.29 -3.46 40.71
C ILE A 25 -26.74 -3.56 42.13
N PRO A 26 -27.22 -4.53 42.94
CA PRO A 26 -26.60 -4.84 44.23
C PRO A 26 -25.12 -5.22 44.07
N LEU A 27 -24.28 -4.78 45.01
CA LEU A 27 -22.85 -5.08 44.98
C LEU A 27 -22.57 -6.59 44.88
N GLU A 28 -23.32 -7.42 45.61
CA GLU A 28 -23.20 -8.87 45.54
C GLU A 28 -23.39 -9.44 44.13
N ASP A 29 -24.32 -8.90 43.35
CA ASP A 29 -24.61 -9.34 41.99
C ASP A 29 -23.49 -8.94 41.01
N LYS A 30 -22.86 -7.78 41.23
CA LYS A 30 -21.70 -7.30 40.44
C LYS A 30 -20.49 -8.26 40.55
N LEU A 31 -20.42 -9.08 41.61
CA LEU A 31 -19.27 -9.92 41.96
C LEU A 31 -19.48 -11.42 41.67
N THR A 32 -20.57 -11.79 41.00
CA THR A 32 -20.97 -13.21 40.83
C THR A 32 -20.24 -13.96 39.72
N HIS A 33 -19.47 -13.28 38.86
CA HIS A 33 -18.88 -13.93 37.68
C HIS A 33 -17.73 -14.87 38.07
N PRO A 34 -17.76 -16.16 37.67
CA PRO A 34 -16.82 -17.18 38.15
C PRO A 34 -15.36 -16.91 37.75
N ASP A 35 -15.13 -16.31 36.58
CA ASP A 35 -13.78 -15.97 36.10
C ASP A 35 -13.26 -14.62 36.60
N MET A 36 -14.03 -13.88 37.42
CA MET A 36 -13.59 -12.59 37.95
C MET A 36 -12.49 -12.80 38.98
N THR A 37 -11.37 -12.11 38.81
CA THR A 37 -10.19 -12.21 39.69
C THR A 37 -9.98 -10.96 40.51
N PHE A 38 -10.49 -9.82 40.05
CA PHE A 38 -10.34 -8.54 40.71
C PHE A 38 -11.48 -7.59 40.33
N ALA A 39 -12.04 -6.86 41.29
CA ALA A 39 -13.04 -5.83 41.03
C ALA A 39 -12.98 -4.69 42.04
N VAL A 40 -13.19 -3.47 41.54
CA VAL A 40 -13.34 -2.24 42.31
C VAL A 40 -14.53 -1.48 41.72
N THR A 41 -15.66 -1.57 42.41
CA THR A 41 -16.95 -0.95 42.03
C THR A 41 -17.10 0.46 42.59
N PHE A 42 -16.37 0.79 43.65
CA PHE A 42 -16.48 2.05 44.42
C PHE A 42 -17.78 2.24 45.22
N ASP A 43 -18.72 1.29 45.17
CA ASP A 43 -20.00 1.29 45.92
C ASP A 43 -19.80 1.39 47.45
N GLY A 44 -18.68 0.85 47.95
CA GLY A 44 -18.31 0.85 49.37
C GLY A 44 -17.66 2.14 49.89
N PHE A 45 -17.57 3.21 49.07
CA PHE A 45 -16.89 4.47 49.40
C PHE A 45 -15.41 4.31 49.81
N THR A 46 -14.73 3.30 49.29
CA THR A 46 -13.34 2.97 49.60
C THR A 46 -12.54 2.66 48.34
N THR A 47 -11.22 2.76 48.44
CA THR A 47 -10.23 2.31 47.43
C THR A 47 -9.82 0.85 47.63
N ARG A 48 -10.42 0.13 48.57
CA ARG A 48 -10.22 -1.31 48.72
C ARG A 48 -11.02 -2.06 47.66
N ALA A 49 -10.39 -3.04 47.01
CA ALA A 49 -11.08 -3.88 46.04
C ALA A 49 -12.20 -4.70 46.69
N ASP A 50 -13.38 -4.70 46.07
CA ASP A 50 -14.55 -5.47 46.52
C ASP A 50 -14.32 -6.97 46.31
N GLN A 51 -13.50 -7.34 45.31
CA GLN A 51 -13.04 -8.69 45.06
C GLN A 51 -11.57 -8.68 44.63
N ALA A 52 -10.77 -9.60 45.18
CA ALA A 52 -9.39 -9.83 44.79
C ALA A 52 -9.00 -11.28 45.10
N LYS A 53 -8.28 -11.94 44.18
CA LYS A 53 -7.64 -13.24 44.47
C LYS A 53 -6.31 -13.09 45.20
N GLY A 54 -5.60 -11.97 44.98
CA GLY A 54 -4.40 -11.56 45.68
C GLY A 54 -4.68 -10.42 46.67
N GLU A 55 -3.75 -9.47 46.77
CA GLU A 55 -3.91 -8.30 47.65
C GLU A 55 -5.08 -7.41 47.19
N CYS A 56 -5.90 -6.99 48.15
CA CYS A 56 -7.12 -6.21 47.91
C CYS A 56 -6.93 -4.71 48.21
N ASP A 57 -5.92 -4.36 48.99
CA ASP A 57 -5.63 -2.97 49.34
C ASP A 57 -4.92 -2.24 48.19
N SER A 58 -5.24 -0.95 48.03
CA SER A 58 -4.48 -0.09 47.13
C SER A 58 -3.06 0.18 47.67
N ILE A 59 -2.07 0.12 46.78
CA ILE A 59 -0.66 0.45 47.07
C ILE A 59 -0.49 1.97 47.28
N THR A 60 -1.24 2.78 46.53
CA THR A 60 -1.06 4.24 46.48
C THR A 60 -2.11 5.02 47.24
N MET A 61 -3.25 4.41 47.58
CA MET A 61 -4.40 5.12 48.17
C MET A 61 -5.09 4.33 49.30
N ARG A 62 -4.32 3.59 50.12
CA ARG A 62 -4.83 2.64 51.13
C ARG A 62 -5.87 3.23 52.10
N ASP A 63 -5.67 4.48 52.55
CA ASP A 63 -6.48 5.11 53.60
C ASP A 63 -7.48 6.16 53.07
N VAL A 64 -7.80 6.12 51.77
CA VAL A 64 -8.69 7.11 51.14
C VAL A 64 -10.14 6.64 51.19
N ASN A 65 -11.00 7.44 51.84
CA ASN A 65 -12.45 7.26 51.83
C ASN A 65 -13.11 8.27 50.86
N PHE A 66 -14.06 7.80 50.05
CA PHE A 66 -14.71 8.59 49.00
C PHE A 66 -15.96 9.35 49.41
N MET A 67 -16.40 9.30 50.68
CA MET A 67 -17.61 10.00 51.17
C MET A 67 -17.66 11.51 50.84
N LEU A 68 -16.52 12.17 50.65
CA LEU A 68 -16.42 13.60 50.27
C LEU A 68 -15.77 13.84 48.89
N ARG A 69 -15.38 12.78 48.16
CA ARG A 69 -14.59 12.85 46.90
C ARG A 69 -15.23 12.07 45.75
N GLY A 70 -16.46 11.60 45.94
CA GLY A 70 -17.15 10.71 45.04
C GLY A 70 -17.87 11.36 43.84
N ALA A 71 -17.98 10.64 42.72
CA ALA A 71 -18.87 10.96 41.61
C ALA A 71 -20.13 10.06 41.61
N VAL A 72 -21.17 10.42 40.84
CA VAL A 72 -22.34 9.55 40.63
C VAL A 72 -22.07 8.61 39.46
N GLY A 73 -22.08 7.32 39.75
CA GLY A 73 -21.87 6.20 38.82
C GLY A 73 -22.97 6.01 37.80
N PHE A 74 -22.75 5.09 36.87
CA PHE A 74 -23.69 4.86 35.74
C PHE A 74 -25.02 4.26 36.21
N ASP A 75 -24.98 3.50 37.30
CA ASP A 75 -26.12 2.81 37.94
C ASP A 75 -26.68 3.60 39.15
N SER A 76 -26.29 4.87 39.27
CA SER A 76 -26.61 5.79 40.38
C SER A 76 -25.93 5.47 41.72
N ARG A 77 -24.93 4.58 41.74
CA ARG A 77 -24.04 4.38 42.91
C ARG A 77 -22.84 5.32 42.87
N GLN A 78 -21.81 5.00 43.64
CA GLN A 78 -20.62 5.82 43.85
C GLN A 78 -19.58 5.46 42.79
N ALA A 79 -19.06 6.44 42.05
CA ALA A 79 -17.96 6.27 41.09
C ALA A 79 -16.69 7.01 41.51
N TYR A 80 -15.57 6.71 40.86
CA TYR A 80 -14.27 7.32 41.12
C TYR A 80 -13.95 8.45 40.12
N GLN A 81 -13.55 9.62 40.63
CA GLN A 81 -13.04 10.73 39.82
C GLN A 81 -11.56 10.94 40.12
N PRO A 82 -10.62 10.43 39.30
CA PRO A 82 -9.20 10.63 39.52
C PRO A 82 -8.79 12.10 39.36
N GLU A 83 -8.06 12.63 40.35
CA GLU A 83 -7.47 13.96 40.28
C GLU A 83 -6.23 13.98 39.36
N PRO A 84 -5.88 15.13 38.72
CA PRO A 84 -4.66 15.26 37.93
C PRO A 84 -3.43 15.04 38.82
N GLY A 85 -2.76 13.91 38.68
CA GLY A 85 -1.84 13.52 39.77
C GLY A 85 -1.89 12.06 40.08
N GLU A 86 -3.13 11.64 40.31
CA GLU A 86 -3.51 10.50 41.10
C GLU A 86 -3.44 9.23 40.27
N SER A 87 -2.98 8.16 40.90
CA SER A 87 -2.83 6.86 40.29
C SER A 87 -3.28 5.83 41.30
N LEU A 88 -4.50 5.33 41.15
CA LEU A 88 -5.02 4.27 42.00
C LEU A 88 -4.42 2.93 41.53
N THR A 89 -3.60 2.31 42.37
CA THR A 89 -2.86 1.09 41.99
C THR A 89 -3.04 -0.04 42.99
N TYR A 90 -3.02 -1.27 42.47
CA TYR A 90 -3.14 -2.53 43.20
C TYR A 90 -2.07 -3.50 42.71
N GLN A 91 -1.75 -4.52 43.50
CA GLN A 91 -0.84 -5.57 43.04
C GLN A 91 -1.50 -6.41 41.94
N ALA A 92 -0.76 -6.67 40.86
CA ALA A 92 -1.22 -7.56 39.80
C ALA A 92 -1.03 -9.04 40.13
N HIS A 93 -0.13 -9.37 41.06
CA HIS A 93 0.15 -10.75 41.43
C HIS A 93 -1.13 -11.45 41.93
N GLN A 94 -1.46 -12.61 41.33
CA GLN A 94 -2.71 -13.39 41.52
C GLN A 94 -4.01 -12.69 41.09
N ASN A 95 -4.04 -11.36 41.04
CA ASN A 95 -5.20 -10.59 40.61
C ASN A 95 -5.34 -10.52 39.08
N ALA A 96 -4.25 -10.55 38.30
CA ALA A 96 -4.27 -10.46 36.84
C ALA A 96 -3.30 -11.45 36.18
N ASN A 97 -3.61 -11.83 34.94
CA ASN A 97 -2.78 -12.71 34.12
C ASN A 97 -2.33 -11.97 32.85
N PHE A 98 -1.03 -11.92 32.57
CA PHE A 98 -0.50 -11.22 31.41
C PHE A 98 -0.67 -11.99 30.10
N GLN A 99 -0.88 -13.31 30.16
CA GLN A 99 -1.04 -14.16 28.98
C GLN A 99 -2.46 -14.11 28.41
N GLN A 100 -3.45 -13.83 29.25
CA GLN A 100 -4.84 -13.67 28.84
C GLN A 100 -5.66 -12.93 29.90
N GLY A 101 -6.73 -12.27 29.48
CA GLY A 101 -7.67 -11.66 30.40
C GLY A 101 -8.68 -10.76 29.72
N THR A 102 -9.58 -10.22 30.55
CA THR A 102 -10.54 -9.19 30.14
C THR A 102 -10.57 -8.10 31.19
N ILE A 103 -10.66 -6.85 30.74
CA ILE A 103 -11.03 -5.71 31.58
C ILE A 103 -12.38 -5.22 31.11
N ILE A 104 -13.27 -4.94 32.04
CA ILE A 104 -14.53 -4.21 31.81
C ILE A 104 -14.55 -3.03 32.78
N LEU A 105 -14.84 -1.83 32.27
CA LEU A 105 -15.07 -0.65 33.10
C LEU A 105 -16.05 0.31 32.43
N TRP A 106 -16.57 1.23 33.23
CA TRP A 106 -17.34 2.36 32.77
C TRP A 106 -16.51 3.63 32.84
N ALA A 107 -16.67 4.51 31.85
CA ALA A 107 -16.10 5.84 31.91
C ALA A 107 -17.09 6.92 31.47
N LYS A 108 -16.84 8.13 31.99
CA LYS A 108 -17.57 9.34 31.61
C LYS A 108 -16.60 10.50 31.49
N ALA A 109 -16.59 11.10 30.32
CA ALA A 109 -15.87 12.34 30.06
C ALA A 109 -16.74 13.52 30.48
N VAL A 110 -16.33 14.29 31.50
CA VAL A 110 -17.21 15.30 32.12
C VAL A 110 -17.15 16.63 31.36
N ASP A 111 -15.95 17.12 31.09
CA ASP A 111 -15.68 18.45 30.50
C ASP A 111 -15.05 18.37 29.10
N TYR A 112 -15.16 17.21 28.46
CA TYR A 112 -14.70 16.99 27.09
C TYR A 112 -15.58 15.95 26.39
N ALA A 113 -15.59 15.99 25.05
CA ALA A 113 -16.24 14.98 24.23
C ALA A 113 -15.19 13.98 23.74
N PRO A 114 -15.30 12.68 24.09
CA PRO A 114 -14.36 11.68 23.62
C PRO A 114 -14.32 11.63 22.10
N GLY A 115 -15.48 11.66 21.46
CA GLY A 115 -15.60 11.64 20.00
C GLY A 115 -15.09 12.86 19.23
N LYS A 116 -14.52 13.87 19.87
CA LYS A 116 -13.98 15.06 19.20
C LYS A 116 -12.48 15.17 19.36
N ALA A 117 -11.80 15.26 18.21
CA ALA A 117 -10.41 15.66 18.10
C ALA A 117 -10.23 17.10 18.63
N GLU A 118 -9.88 17.22 19.91
CA GLU A 118 -9.45 18.46 20.53
C GLU A 118 -7.93 18.38 20.72
N LYS A 119 -7.21 19.50 20.63
CA LYS A 119 -5.77 19.57 20.97
C LYS A 119 -5.56 19.38 22.48
N ARG A 120 -5.88 18.19 22.99
CA ARG A 120 -5.68 17.75 24.37
C ARG A 120 -4.68 16.59 24.39
N GLY A 121 -4.02 16.42 25.54
CA GLY A 121 -3.19 15.24 25.81
C GLY A 121 -3.98 13.94 25.80
N ASN A 122 -3.26 12.83 26.02
CA ASN A 122 -3.88 11.52 26.14
C ASN A 122 -4.55 11.33 27.51
N VAL A 123 -5.77 10.79 27.50
CA VAL A 123 -6.46 10.38 28.73
C VAL A 123 -6.17 8.90 28.96
N GLY A 124 -5.44 8.59 30.03
CA GLY A 124 -5.26 7.20 30.46
C GLY A 124 -6.51 6.67 31.15
N TYR A 125 -6.77 5.38 31.03
CA TYR A 125 -7.80 4.67 31.82
C TYR A 125 -7.17 3.55 32.64
N VAL A 126 -6.43 2.65 31.98
CA VAL A 126 -5.90 1.42 32.61
C VAL A 126 -4.48 1.14 32.19
N GLN A 127 -3.62 0.83 33.15
CA GLN A 127 -2.27 0.29 32.93
C GLN A 127 -2.12 -1.03 33.66
N LEU A 128 -1.82 -2.09 32.94
CA LEU A 128 -1.35 -3.35 33.52
C LEU A 128 0.15 -3.45 33.32
N ARG A 129 0.91 -3.75 34.38
CA ARG A 129 2.35 -3.94 34.32
C ARG A 129 2.73 -5.24 35.01
N PHE A 130 3.50 -6.06 34.31
CA PHE A 130 4.06 -7.32 34.80
C PHE A 130 5.56 -7.29 34.57
N GLU A 131 6.34 -7.38 35.64
CA GLU A 131 7.78 -7.15 35.56
C GLU A 131 8.56 -8.23 36.31
N GLU A 132 9.57 -8.79 35.65
CA GLU A 132 10.57 -9.71 36.19
C GLU A 132 11.95 -9.10 35.93
N GLU A 133 12.61 -8.61 36.98
CA GLU A 133 13.90 -7.90 36.89
C GLU A 133 13.91 -6.73 35.89
N LYS A 134 14.44 -6.94 34.67
CA LYS A 134 14.49 -5.98 33.55
C LYS A 134 13.48 -6.31 32.45
N ARG A 135 12.88 -7.51 32.49
CA ARG A 135 11.89 -7.96 31.52
C ARG A 135 10.50 -7.50 31.95
N PHE A 136 9.67 -7.09 31.01
CA PHE A 136 8.30 -6.73 31.30
C PHE A 136 7.33 -7.00 30.16
N VAL A 137 6.07 -7.14 30.54
CA VAL A 137 4.90 -7.00 29.69
C VAL A 137 4.02 -5.89 30.25
N GLN A 138 3.48 -5.06 29.38
CA GLN A 138 2.63 -3.95 29.77
C GLN A 138 1.47 -3.78 28.79
N PHE A 139 0.29 -3.49 29.35
CA PHE A 139 -0.87 -3.08 28.57
C PHE A 139 -1.30 -1.66 28.93
N LEU A 140 -1.75 -0.90 27.92
CA LEU A 140 -2.21 0.48 28.06
C LEU A 140 -3.57 0.66 27.39
N LEU A 141 -4.59 1.05 28.17
CA LEU A 141 -5.87 1.54 27.69
C LEU A 141 -5.91 3.06 27.83
N TYR A 142 -5.95 3.78 26.72
CA TYR A 142 -6.02 5.24 26.71
C TYR A 142 -6.76 5.77 25.50
N GLU A 143 -7.23 7.00 25.61
CA GLU A 143 -7.76 7.77 24.50
C GLU A 143 -6.78 8.85 24.06
N TYR A 144 -6.64 9.03 22.74
CA TYR A 144 -5.95 10.15 22.13
C TYR A 144 -6.60 10.53 20.79
N ASP A 145 -6.81 11.82 20.55
CA ASP A 145 -7.33 12.37 19.30
C ASP A 145 -8.62 11.69 18.79
N GLY A 146 -9.61 11.54 19.68
CA GLY A 146 -10.91 10.91 19.35
C GLY A 146 -10.90 9.40 19.19
N THR A 147 -9.78 8.75 19.52
CA THR A 147 -9.56 7.32 19.33
C THR A 147 -9.15 6.65 20.64
N LEU A 148 -9.81 5.56 20.99
CA LEU A 148 -9.43 4.66 22.08
C LEU A 148 -8.38 3.66 21.56
N TYR A 149 -7.33 3.44 22.34
CA TYR A 149 -6.23 2.53 22.05
C TYR A 149 -6.11 1.48 23.14
N TRP A 150 -5.93 0.23 22.73
CA TRP A 150 -5.53 -0.87 23.59
C TRP A 150 -4.21 -1.44 23.06
N ASP A 151 -3.14 -1.12 23.77
CA ASP A 151 -1.78 -1.45 23.38
C ASP A 151 -1.16 -2.52 24.28
N TRP A 152 -0.31 -3.34 23.69
CA TRP A 152 0.59 -4.28 24.32
C TRP A 152 2.04 -3.94 24.01
N TYR A 153 2.86 -3.85 25.05
CA TYR A 153 4.30 -3.61 24.99
C TYR A 153 5.06 -4.69 25.73
N SER A 154 6.30 -4.94 25.29
CA SER A 154 7.25 -5.78 25.99
C SER A 154 8.67 -5.23 25.89
N SER A 155 9.49 -5.53 26.90
CA SER A 155 10.95 -5.38 26.88
C SER A 155 11.65 -6.31 25.88
N GLU A 156 10.96 -7.31 25.33
CA GLU A 156 11.55 -8.22 24.34
C GLU A 156 11.73 -7.53 22.97
N PRO A 157 12.94 -7.58 22.38
CA PRO A 157 13.18 -7.04 21.05
C PRO A 157 12.55 -7.92 19.96
N PRO A 158 12.25 -7.35 18.76
CA PRO A 158 12.54 -5.97 18.32
C PRO A 158 11.56 -4.91 18.85
N HIS A 159 11.98 -3.63 18.84
CA HIS A 159 11.21 -2.47 19.32
C HIS A 159 10.83 -1.50 18.19
N ARG A 160 10.58 -2.01 16.98
CA ARG A 160 10.26 -1.20 15.80
C ARG A 160 8.76 -0.90 15.74
N TYR A 161 8.40 0.03 14.87
CA TYR A 161 6.99 0.28 14.53
C TYR A 161 6.38 -0.99 13.92
N GLY A 162 5.26 -1.46 14.48
CA GLY A 162 4.65 -2.77 14.13
C GLY A 162 4.94 -3.89 15.14
N ASP A 163 5.93 -3.72 16.03
CA ASP A 163 6.22 -4.68 17.12
C ASP A 163 5.44 -4.38 18.41
N VAL A 164 4.56 -3.38 18.38
CA VAL A 164 3.61 -3.08 19.45
C VAL A 164 2.29 -3.74 19.06
N GLY A 165 1.74 -4.58 19.92
CA GLY A 165 0.38 -5.09 19.71
C GLY A 165 -0.59 -3.93 19.91
N ARG A 166 -1.42 -3.61 18.93
CA ARG A 166 -2.35 -2.47 19.03
C ARG A 166 -3.67 -2.78 18.34
N VAL A 167 -4.75 -2.39 19.00
CA VAL A 167 -6.08 -2.24 18.40
C VAL A 167 -6.65 -0.89 18.82
N CYS A 168 -7.47 -0.28 17.98
CA CYS A 168 -8.08 1.01 18.27
C CYS A 168 -9.55 1.10 17.85
N ALA A 169 -10.29 2.05 18.44
CA ALA A 169 -11.70 2.30 18.17
C ALA A 169 -12.01 3.80 18.22
N TYR A 170 -12.76 4.31 17.24
CA TYR A 170 -13.21 5.71 17.23
C TYR A 170 -14.34 5.93 18.24
N LEU A 171 -14.28 7.04 18.98
CA LEU A 171 -15.27 7.40 19.99
C LEU A 171 -16.30 8.44 19.51
N GLU A 172 -16.39 8.70 18.20
CA GLU A 172 -17.20 9.78 17.60
C GLU A 172 -18.68 9.81 18.07
N LYS A 173 -19.25 8.66 18.43
CA LYS A 173 -20.64 8.54 18.90
C LYS A 173 -20.83 8.83 20.39
N ILE A 174 -19.74 8.89 21.17
CA ILE A 174 -19.77 9.11 22.62
C ILE A 174 -19.73 10.60 22.92
N ARG A 175 -20.72 11.10 23.67
CA ARG A 175 -20.87 12.52 24.00
C ARG A 175 -20.23 12.87 25.34
N ALA A 176 -19.93 14.15 25.52
CA ALA A 176 -19.56 14.68 26.83
C ALA A 176 -20.71 14.46 27.82
N GLY A 177 -20.37 14.02 29.03
CA GLY A 177 -21.31 13.77 30.13
C GLY A 177 -22.01 12.40 30.11
N GLU A 178 -21.78 11.60 29.07
CA GLU A 178 -22.39 10.28 28.88
C GLU A 178 -21.52 9.17 29.48
N TRP A 179 -22.14 8.24 30.21
CA TRP A 179 -21.50 7.01 30.65
C TRP A 179 -21.48 6.00 29.51
N PHE A 180 -20.32 5.38 29.28
CA PHE A 180 -20.16 4.30 28.31
C PHE A 180 -19.29 3.19 28.88
N GLN A 181 -19.55 1.96 28.44
CA GLN A 181 -18.78 0.80 28.84
C GLN A 181 -17.63 0.60 27.85
N MET A 182 -16.46 0.33 28.39
CA MET A 182 -15.31 -0.19 27.64
C MET A 182 -15.04 -1.60 28.13
N ALA A 183 -14.87 -2.53 27.19
CA ALA A 183 -14.21 -3.80 27.49
C ALA A 183 -13.02 -4.01 26.56
N VAL A 184 -11.96 -4.59 27.10
CA VAL A 184 -10.79 -5.00 26.31
C VAL A 184 -10.41 -6.42 26.69
N THR A 185 -10.06 -7.21 25.70
CA THR A 185 -9.58 -8.58 25.90
C THR A 185 -8.15 -8.71 25.37
N TRP A 186 -7.42 -9.65 25.95
CA TRP A 186 -6.14 -10.09 25.42
C TRP A 186 -5.98 -11.59 25.59
N ASP A 187 -5.35 -12.21 24.59
CA ASP A 187 -4.79 -13.56 24.65
C ASP A 187 -3.64 -13.67 23.63
N LYS A 188 -3.89 -14.26 22.46
CA LYS A 188 -3.10 -14.12 21.23
C LYS A 188 -3.62 -12.98 20.35
N GLU A 189 -4.85 -12.53 20.58
CA GLU A 189 -5.49 -11.37 19.97
C GLU A 189 -5.69 -10.27 21.03
N LEU A 190 -5.84 -9.03 20.56
CA LEU A 190 -6.36 -7.89 21.30
C LEU A 190 -7.72 -7.53 20.71
N ALA A 191 -8.71 -7.20 21.54
CA ALA A 191 -9.97 -6.65 21.05
C ALA A 191 -10.49 -5.51 21.93
N ILE A 192 -11.23 -4.60 21.31
CA ILE A 192 -11.95 -3.50 21.97
C ILE A 192 -13.44 -3.69 21.73
N TYR A 193 -14.20 -3.52 22.82
CA TYR A 193 -15.65 -3.49 22.82
C TYR A 193 -16.13 -2.19 23.43
N LEU A 194 -17.15 -1.58 22.83
CA LEU A 194 -17.83 -0.41 23.36
C LEU A 194 -19.31 -0.76 23.54
N ASN A 195 -19.84 -0.51 24.74
CA ASN A 195 -21.26 -0.76 25.06
C ASN A 195 -21.72 -2.18 24.67
N GLY A 196 -20.95 -3.19 25.06
CA GLY A 196 -21.23 -4.59 24.74
C GLY A 196 -20.93 -5.03 23.30
N GLN A 197 -20.59 -4.13 22.38
CA GLN A 197 -20.34 -4.46 20.98
C GLN A 197 -18.84 -4.48 20.66
N MET A 198 -18.37 -5.54 20.00
CA MET A 198 -17.00 -5.60 19.49
C MET A 198 -16.81 -4.57 18.38
N VAL A 199 -15.86 -3.66 18.56
CA VAL A 199 -15.59 -2.59 17.60
C VAL A 199 -14.42 -2.94 16.70
N ASN A 200 -13.36 -3.51 17.28
CA ASN A 200 -12.16 -3.86 16.53
C ASN A 200 -11.37 -4.95 17.25
N LYS A 201 -10.56 -5.70 16.50
CA LYS A 201 -9.62 -6.71 17.02
C LYS A 201 -8.36 -6.81 16.17
N GLY A 202 -7.26 -7.27 16.75
CA GLY A 202 -5.98 -7.45 16.06
C GLY A 202 -5.13 -8.55 16.70
N GLN A 203 -4.25 -9.17 15.93
CA GLN A 203 -3.31 -10.18 16.46
C GLN A 203 -2.17 -9.51 17.23
N LEU A 204 -1.68 -10.17 18.28
CA LEU A 204 -0.42 -9.80 18.91
C LEU A 204 0.76 -10.15 17.98
N PRO A 205 1.86 -9.38 18.03
CA PRO A 205 3.05 -9.68 17.24
C PRO A 205 3.69 -10.99 17.70
N GLN A 206 4.36 -11.70 16.79
CA GLN A 206 4.94 -13.03 17.05
C GLN A 206 5.86 -13.07 18.28
N LYS A 207 6.54 -11.96 18.61
CA LYS A 207 7.43 -11.87 19.78
C LYS A 207 6.71 -12.04 21.13
N VAL A 208 5.37 -12.02 21.17
CA VAL A 208 4.60 -12.33 22.39
C VAL A 208 4.98 -13.69 22.97
N GLU A 209 5.32 -14.67 22.13
CA GLU A 209 5.71 -16.02 22.57
C GLU A 209 6.96 -16.01 23.45
N LYS A 210 7.87 -15.05 23.24
CA LYS A 210 9.09 -14.86 24.05
C LYS A 210 8.83 -14.32 25.45
N THR A 211 7.60 -13.95 25.75
CA THR A 211 7.21 -13.40 27.05
C THR A 211 6.45 -14.39 27.92
N TRP A 212 6.03 -15.55 27.37
CA TRP A 212 5.17 -16.49 28.09
C TRP A 212 5.84 -17.16 29.28
N ASP A 213 7.17 -17.15 29.36
CA ASP A 213 7.96 -17.67 30.47
C ASP A 213 8.16 -16.65 31.61
N LEU A 214 7.72 -15.41 31.45
CA LEU A 214 7.89 -14.33 32.44
C LEU A 214 7.28 -14.73 33.79
N LYS A 215 8.00 -14.46 34.89
CA LYS A 215 7.52 -14.67 36.26
C LYS A 215 7.41 -13.32 36.99
N PRO A 216 6.23 -12.66 36.93
CA PRO A 216 6.09 -11.30 37.44
C PRO A 216 6.30 -11.21 38.95
N LEU A 217 7.14 -10.26 39.38
CA LEU A 217 7.43 -9.97 40.79
C LEU A 217 6.29 -9.16 41.42
N PRO A 218 5.78 -9.52 42.61
CA PRO A 218 4.64 -8.84 43.24
C PRO A 218 4.84 -7.34 43.45
N GLU A 219 6.02 -6.93 43.88
CA GLU A 219 6.36 -5.55 44.23
C GLU A 219 6.55 -4.63 43.03
N LYS A 220 6.70 -5.19 41.83
CA LYS A 220 6.88 -4.45 40.58
C LYS A 220 5.71 -4.54 39.60
N SER A 221 4.78 -5.46 39.87
CA SER A 221 3.67 -5.76 38.97
C SER A 221 2.37 -5.19 39.53
N PHE A 222 1.68 -4.36 38.75
CA PHE A 222 0.53 -3.60 39.24
C PHE A 222 -0.61 -3.48 38.22
N ILE A 223 -1.81 -3.32 38.77
CA ILE A 223 -3.04 -2.89 38.09
C ILE A 223 -3.21 -1.41 38.42
N GLY A 224 -3.23 -0.54 37.42
CA GLY A 224 -3.40 0.89 37.59
C GLY A 224 -4.69 1.38 36.95
N ILE A 225 -5.57 1.99 37.75
CA ILE A 225 -6.70 2.80 37.30
C ILE A 225 -6.21 4.25 37.34
N LYS A 226 -6.02 4.86 36.18
CA LYS A 226 -5.29 6.13 36.04
C LYS A 226 -6.06 7.11 35.19
N ASN A 227 -5.70 8.40 35.30
CA ASN A 227 -6.11 9.45 34.37
C ASN A 227 -5.02 9.76 33.32
N ARG A 228 -3.76 9.31 33.54
CA ARG A 228 -2.60 9.69 32.71
C ARG A 228 -1.47 8.66 32.67
N PHE A 229 -0.72 8.63 31.56
CA PHE A 229 0.51 7.84 31.40
C PHE A 229 1.77 8.69 31.17
N TYR A 230 1.62 9.89 30.59
CA TYR A 230 2.72 10.78 30.22
C TYR A 230 2.58 12.14 30.94
N GLY A 231 3.65 12.93 30.99
CA GLY A 231 3.72 14.20 31.74
C GLY A 231 2.97 15.38 31.12
N ASP A 232 1.81 15.17 30.52
CA ASP A 232 0.97 16.22 29.93
C ASP A 232 0.26 17.06 31.02
N GLU A 233 -0.03 18.33 30.74
CA GLU A 233 -0.57 19.34 31.67
C GLU A 233 -2.11 19.52 31.59
N HIS A 234 -2.83 18.73 30.78
CA HIS A 234 -4.28 18.93 30.59
C HIS A 234 -5.11 18.62 31.86
N LYS A 235 -6.14 19.45 32.14
CA LYS A 235 -6.99 19.39 33.34
C LYS A 235 -8.33 18.67 33.12
N LYS A 236 -8.37 17.71 32.21
CA LYS A 236 -9.64 17.07 31.80
C LYS A 236 -10.15 16.11 32.88
N ILE A 237 -11.46 16.16 33.12
CA ILE A 237 -12.14 15.42 34.16
C ILE A 237 -12.77 14.16 33.55
N THR A 238 -12.28 13.02 34.02
CA THR A 238 -12.81 11.69 33.68
C THR A 238 -13.32 11.04 34.96
N GLN A 239 -14.47 10.38 34.88
CA GLN A 239 -15.00 9.53 35.95
C GLN A 239 -14.94 8.08 35.49
N ILE A 240 -14.63 7.17 36.42
CA ILE A 240 -14.47 5.73 36.20
C ILE A 240 -15.35 4.99 37.21
N ASP A 241 -16.01 3.94 36.76
CA ASP A 241 -16.92 3.14 37.58
C ASP A 241 -16.83 1.65 37.22
N ASP A 242 -17.21 0.76 38.15
CA ASP A 242 -17.24 -0.70 37.99
C ASP A 242 -16.04 -1.29 37.23
N PHE A 243 -14.81 -1.10 37.73
CA PHE A 243 -13.62 -1.72 37.16
C PHE A 243 -13.55 -3.21 37.53
N GLN A 244 -13.55 -4.08 36.54
CA GLN A 244 -13.55 -5.52 36.70
C GLN A 244 -12.46 -6.17 35.82
N LEU A 245 -11.81 -7.19 36.36
CA LEU A 245 -10.79 -7.96 35.67
C LEU A 245 -11.06 -9.47 35.78
N PHE A 246 -10.92 -10.15 34.65
CA PHE A 246 -11.23 -11.58 34.49
C PHE A 246 -9.98 -12.38 34.12
N ALA A 247 -9.95 -13.64 34.55
CA ALA A 247 -8.81 -14.56 34.37
C ALA A 247 -8.53 -14.96 32.91
N ARG A 248 -9.49 -14.74 32.01
CA ARG A 248 -9.44 -15.13 30.60
C ARG A 248 -10.02 -14.05 29.70
N ALA A 249 -9.75 -14.17 28.39
CA ALA A 249 -10.49 -13.43 27.38
C ALA A 249 -11.95 -13.91 27.36
N LEU A 250 -12.88 -13.02 27.70
CA LEU A 250 -14.31 -13.23 27.56
C LEU A 250 -14.68 -13.08 26.09
N THR A 251 -15.69 -13.84 25.69
CA THR A 251 -16.18 -13.80 24.32
C THR A 251 -17.04 -12.57 24.06
N ALA A 252 -17.25 -12.25 22.77
CA ALA A 252 -18.07 -11.10 22.37
C ALA A 252 -19.49 -11.19 22.93
N ILE A 253 -20.07 -12.39 22.97
CA ILE A 253 -21.43 -12.58 23.48
C ILE A 253 -21.51 -12.50 25.00
N GLU A 254 -20.47 -12.95 25.73
CA GLU A 254 -20.40 -12.78 27.18
C GLU A 254 -20.36 -11.30 27.57
N ILE A 255 -19.54 -10.51 26.87
CA ILE A 255 -19.43 -9.07 27.08
C ILE A 255 -20.75 -8.37 26.71
N ALA A 256 -21.36 -8.73 25.57
CA ALA A 256 -22.66 -8.19 25.17
C ALA A 256 -23.76 -8.51 26.19
N ASN A 257 -23.82 -9.75 26.68
CA ASN A 257 -24.78 -10.17 27.70
C ASN A 257 -24.57 -9.44 29.03
N GLN A 258 -23.31 -9.16 29.42
CA GLN A 258 -23.04 -8.34 30.59
C GLN A 258 -23.61 -6.93 30.43
N TYR A 259 -23.33 -6.24 29.32
CA TYR A 259 -23.90 -4.92 29.04
C TYR A 259 -25.44 -4.92 29.02
N ASN A 260 -26.03 -5.88 28.30
CA ASN A 260 -27.48 -5.96 28.11
C ASN A 260 -28.24 -6.22 29.42
N ARG A 261 -27.64 -6.88 30.41
CA ARG A 261 -28.25 -7.08 31.74
C ARG A 261 -28.45 -5.75 32.47
N LEU A 262 -27.59 -4.76 32.22
CA LEU A 262 -27.54 -3.46 32.88
C LEU A 262 -28.56 -2.46 32.34
N LEU A 263 -29.11 -2.67 31.13
CA LEU A 263 -30.07 -1.75 30.52
C LEU A 263 -31.44 -1.83 31.20
N ALA A 264 -31.96 -0.67 31.64
CA ALA A 264 -33.28 -0.55 32.28
C ALA A 264 -34.44 -0.68 31.28
N ASP A 265 -34.25 -0.22 30.06
CA ASP A 265 -35.10 -0.53 28.92
C ASP A 265 -34.28 -1.35 27.93
N ARG A 266 -34.49 -2.67 27.96
CA ARG A 266 -33.74 -3.58 27.11
C ARG A 266 -34.16 -3.50 25.64
N GLY A 267 -35.31 -2.89 25.30
CA GLY A 267 -35.80 -2.84 23.93
C GLY A 267 -35.74 -4.21 23.23
N SER A 268 -35.02 -4.29 22.10
CA SER A 268 -34.76 -5.51 21.33
C SER A 268 -33.51 -6.30 21.77
N ASN A 269 -32.78 -5.88 22.81
CA ASN A 269 -31.57 -6.53 23.26
C ASN A 269 -31.89 -7.78 24.08
N VAL A 270 -31.55 -8.96 23.54
CA VAL A 270 -31.82 -10.27 24.16
C VAL A 270 -30.55 -10.76 24.87
N ILE A 271 -30.72 -11.33 26.07
CA ILE A 271 -29.67 -12.14 26.70
C ILE A 271 -29.66 -13.48 25.99
N ALA A 272 -28.63 -13.74 25.20
CA ALA A 272 -28.54 -14.95 24.39
C ALA A 272 -27.78 -16.06 25.11
N ASP A 273 -28.26 -17.30 25.00
CA ASP A 273 -27.60 -18.48 25.55
C ASP A 273 -26.30 -18.83 24.82
N PHE A 274 -26.10 -18.32 23.60
CA PHE A 274 -24.92 -18.53 22.77
C PHE A 274 -24.80 -17.43 21.72
N GLY A 275 -23.58 -17.21 21.23
CA GLY A 275 -23.31 -16.35 20.08
C GLY A 275 -23.42 -17.14 18.77
N VAL A 276 -23.85 -16.47 17.69
CA VAL A 276 -23.81 -17.03 16.35
C VAL A 276 -23.32 -15.95 15.37
N THR A 277 -22.37 -16.31 14.53
CA THR A 277 -21.86 -15.46 13.44
C THR A 277 -21.98 -16.17 12.11
N LEU A 278 -22.20 -15.41 11.04
CA LEU A 278 -22.27 -15.95 9.68
C LEU A 278 -21.06 -15.51 8.87
N HIS A 279 -20.54 -16.40 8.05
CA HIS A 279 -19.46 -16.12 7.10
C HIS A 279 -19.77 -16.72 5.73
N GLY A 280 -19.42 -16.00 4.68
CA GLY A 280 -19.28 -16.55 3.34
C GLY A 280 -18.08 -17.49 3.26
N VAL A 281 -18.24 -18.61 2.57
CA VAL A 281 -17.21 -19.65 2.47
C VAL A 281 -16.40 -19.51 1.18
N ASP A 282 -15.09 -19.40 1.31
CA ASP A 282 -14.16 -19.50 0.17
C ASP A 282 -12.95 -20.35 0.55
N ARG A 283 -13.03 -21.65 0.30
CA ARG A 283 -11.94 -22.60 0.59
C ARG A 283 -10.80 -22.53 -0.42
N GLY A 284 -10.58 -21.36 -1.04
CA GLY A 284 -9.67 -21.13 -2.15
C GLY A 284 -10.39 -21.14 -3.49
N LYS A 285 -10.12 -20.14 -4.33
CA LYS A 285 -10.67 -19.98 -5.69
C LYS A 285 -12.21 -20.11 -5.78
N GLY A 286 -12.94 -19.62 -4.78
CA GLY A 286 -14.40 -19.59 -4.77
C GLY A 286 -15.06 -20.92 -4.37
N ARG A 287 -14.28 -21.93 -3.97
CA ARG A 287 -14.79 -23.25 -3.58
C ARG A 287 -15.64 -23.14 -2.31
N GLY A 288 -16.92 -23.44 -2.43
CA GLY A 288 -17.91 -23.37 -1.34
C GLY A 288 -18.65 -22.04 -1.23
N SER A 289 -18.48 -21.12 -2.20
CA SER A 289 -19.14 -19.80 -2.22
C SER A 289 -20.68 -19.85 -2.30
N ASP A 290 -21.25 -21.03 -2.53
CA ASP A 290 -22.67 -21.34 -2.45
C ASP A 290 -23.12 -21.77 -1.03
N GLN A 291 -22.29 -21.58 -0.02
CA GLN A 291 -22.55 -21.95 1.37
C GLN A 291 -22.37 -20.76 2.31
N LEU A 292 -23.16 -20.77 3.39
CA LEU A 292 -22.88 -19.98 4.59
C LEU A 292 -22.32 -20.88 5.67
N GLU A 293 -21.31 -20.41 6.36
CA GLU A 293 -20.84 -20.97 7.62
C GLU A 293 -21.54 -20.26 8.78
N ALA A 294 -22.21 -21.01 9.64
CA ALA A 294 -22.67 -20.55 10.94
C ALA A 294 -21.69 -21.01 12.02
N GLU A 295 -21.02 -20.06 12.65
CA GLU A 295 -20.06 -20.29 13.72
C GLU A 295 -20.68 -19.90 15.07
N PHE A 296 -20.64 -20.84 16.00
CA PHE A 296 -21.29 -20.78 17.30
C PHE A 296 -20.29 -20.56 18.41
N ASP A 297 -20.66 -19.69 19.33
CA ASP A 297 -19.99 -19.49 20.59
C ASP A 297 -20.88 -19.97 21.73
N PHE A 298 -20.60 -21.18 22.19
CA PHE A 298 -21.34 -21.85 23.26
C PHE A 298 -20.78 -21.58 24.67
N THR A 299 -19.85 -20.63 24.80
CA THR A 299 -19.26 -20.28 26.10
C THR A 299 -20.30 -19.83 27.13
N PRO A 300 -21.33 -19.00 26.81
CA PRO A 300 -22.32 -18.57 27.79
C PRO A 300 -23.52 -19.53 27.96
N LEU A 301 -23.43 -20.79 27.49
CA LEU A 301 -24.55 -21.73 27.60
C LEU A 301 -25.00 -21.92 29.06
N PRO A 302 -26.32 -21.88 29.33
CA PRO A 302 -26.87 -22.27 30.62
C PRO A 302 -26.44 -23.70 31.02
N PRO A 303 -26.29 -24.02 32.32
CA PRO A 303 -25.73 -25.30 32.78
C PRO A 303 -26.41 -26.56 32.21
N ASP A 304 -27.73 -26.54 32.05
CA ASP A 304 -28.52 -27.62 31.47
C ASP A 304 -28.22 -27.83 29.98
N LYS A 305 -28.17 -26.75 29.19
CA LYS A 305 -27.78 -26.81 27.76
C LYS A 305 -26.30 -27.14 27.58
N LYS A 306 -25.43 -26.66 28.48
CA LYS A 306 -23.99 -26.96 28.47
C LYS A 306 -23.73 -28.45 28.68
N ALA A 307 -24.44 -29.08 29.62
CA ALA A 307 -24.37 -30.53 29.82
C ALA A 307 -24.77 -31.33 28.58
N LEU A 308 -25.80 -30.87 27.85
CA LEU A 308 -26.19 -31.48 26.56
C LEU A 308 -25.13 -31.29 25.48
N TYR A 309 -24.55 -30.09 25.36
CA TYR A 309 -23.48 -29.81 24.40
C TYR A 309 -22.23 -30.66 24.65
N ASP A 310 -21.80 -30.75 25.91
CA ASP A 310 -20.63 -31.56 26.30
C ASP A 310 -20.85 -33.06 26.07
N ALA A 311 -22.11 -33.52 26.17
CA ALA A 311 -22.51 -34.88 25.85
C ALA A 311 -22.73 -35.14 24.34
N GLY A 312 -22.59 -34.11 23.48
CA GLY A 312 -22.90 -34.20 22.05
C GLY A 312 -24.38 -34.48 21.76
N LYS A 313 -25.27 -33.90 22.57
CA LYS A 313 -26.74 -34.09 22.51
C LYS A 313 -27.50 -32.76 22.39
N LEU A 314 -26.80 -31.65 22.20
CA LEU A 314 -27.45 -30.35 22.00
C LEU A 314 -28.14 -30.34 20.63
N GLU A 315 -29.44 -30.06 20.64
CA GLU A 315 -30.24 -29.82 19.45
C GLU A 315 -30.73 -28.37 19.45
N LEU A 316 -30.60 -27.69 18.32
CA LEU A 316 -31.10 -26.33 18.13
C LEU A 316 -31.93 -26.26 16.84
N ASP A 317 -33.10 -25.65 16.93
CA ASP A 317 -33.94 -25.37 15.76
C ASP A 317 -33.44 -24.11 15.08
N TRP A 318 -33.39 -24.11 13.75
CA TRP A 318 -32.96 -22.98 12.96
C TRP A 318 -33.95 -22.63 11.85
N VAL A 319 -34.04 -21.34 11.57
CA VAL A 319 -34.81 -20.76 10.46
C VAL A 319 -33.90 -19.77 9.74
N LEU A 320 -33.61 -20.03 8.47
CA LEU A 320 -32.94 -19.11 7.56
C LEU A 320 -34.01 -18.41 6.72
N THR A 321 -34.15 -17.09 6.89
CA THR A 321 -34.91 -16.24 5.97
C THR A 321 -34.01 -15.82 4.82
N LEU A 322 -34.49 -16.05 3.59
CA LEU A 322 -33.82 -15.70 2.34
C LEU A 322 -34.14 -14.24 1.93
N PRO A 323 -33.41 -13.68 0.96
CA PRO A 323 -33.66 -12.32 0.48
C PRO A 323 -35.09 -12.05 0.00
N ASP A 324 -35.76 -13.05 -0.57
CA ASP A 324 -37.15 -12.99 -1.05
C ASP A 324 -38.19 -13.19 0.06
N GLN A 325 -37.77 -13.20 1.33
CA GLN A 325 -38.58 -13.46 2.52
C GLN A 325 -39.09 -14.90 2.67
N SER A 326 -38.76 -15.81 1.73
CA SER A 326 -39.00 -17.23 1.93
C SER A 326 -38.11 -17.76 3.05
N THR A 327 -38.53 -18.87 3.68
CA THR A 327 -37.78 -19.46 4.80
C THR A 327 -37.40 -20.89 4.51
N ARG A 328 -36.20 -21.26 4.99
CA ARG A 328 -35.76 -22.64 5.15
C ARG A 328 -35.59 -22.89 6.62
N GLN A 329 -36.00 -24.06 7.10
CA GLN A 329 -35.88 -24.41 8.49
C GLN A 329 -35.40 -25.83 8.66
N GLY A 330 -34.85 -26.12 9.82
CA GLY A 330 -34.41 -27.44 10.18
C GLY A 330 -33.95 -27.48 11.62
N LYS A 331 -33.30 -28.59 11.96
CA LYS A 331 -32.74 -28.81 13.28
C LYS A 331 -31.29 -29.22 13.14
N TRP A 332 -30.42 -28.62 13.95
CA TRP A 332 -29.02 -28.99 14.04
C TRP A 332 -28.76 -29.80 15.30
N HIS A 333 -28.08 -30.93 15.11
CA HIS A 333 -27.49 -31.71 16.19
C HIS A 333 -26.00 -31.40 16.28
N PHE A 334 -25.50 -31.06 17.47
CA PHE A 334 -24.10 -30.73 17.70
C PHE A 334 -23.36 -31.89 18.35
N ALA A 335 -22.29 -32.35 17.70
CA ALA A 335 -21.32 -33.23 18.34
C ALA A 335 -20.60 -32.47 19.46
N ALA A 336 -20.03 -33.21 20.41
CA ALA A 336 -19.27 -32.61 21.50
C ALA A 336 -18.14 -31.73 20.94
N ARG A 337 -18.09 -30.46 21.38
CA ARG A 337 -17.13 -29.43 20.93
C ARG A 337 -17.29 -28.95 19.49
N GLU A 338 -18.32 -29.35 18.77
CA GLU A 338 -18.61 -28.83 17.43
C GLU A 338 -19.16 -27.41 17.51
N THR A 339 -18.54 -26.46 16.81
CA THR A 339 -18.94 -25.04 16.84
C THR A 339 -19.35 -24.51 15.47
N VAL A 340 -19.38 -25.34 14.44
CA VAL A 340 -19.59 -24.87 13.06
C VAL A 340 -20.66 -25.71 12.36
N LYS A 341 -21.57 -25.05 11.65
CA LYS A 341 -22.52 -25.66 10.73
C LYS A 341 -22.46 -24.97 9.37
N PHE A 342 -22.74 -25.71 8.31
CA PHE A 342 -22.80 -25.17 6.95
C PHE A 342 -24.21 -25.24 6.40
N ILE A 343 -24.66 -24.14 5.78
CA ILE A 343 -25.94 -24.07 5.08
C ILE A 343 -25.65 -23.98 3.58
N PRO A 344 -25.98 -25.01 2.77
CA PRO A 344 -25.75 -24.99 1.33
C PRO A 344 -26.87 -24.30 0.56
N GLY A 345 -26.64 -24.00 -0.72
CA GLY A 345 -27.64 -23.45 -1.64
C GLY A 345 -27.86 -21.94 -1.48
N ILE A 346 -26.80 -21.22 -1.12
CA ILE A 346 -26.79 -19.77 -0.88
C ILE A 346 -26.28 -19.08 -2.15
N THR A 347 -27.18 -18.91 -3.12
CA THR A 347 -26.83 -18.46 -4.48
C THR A 347 -27.38 -17.08 -4.84
N VAL A 348 -28.41 -16.60 -4.13
CA VAL A 348 -29.10 -15.34 -4.43
C VAL A 348 -28.47 -14.20 -3.64
N PRO A 349 -28.02 -13.10 -4.26
CA PRO A 349 -27.55 -11.91 -3.55
C PRO A 349 -28.65 -11.28 -2.68
N GLY A 350 -28.28 -10.70 -1.54
CA GLY A 350 -29.20 -10.01 -0.64
C GLY A 350 -28.99 -10.36 0.83
N GLN A 351 -29.89 -9.84 1.68
CA GLN A 351 -29.82 -10.04 3.12
C GLN A 351 -30.35 -11.43 3.49
N TYR A 352 -29.54 -12.21 4.20
CA TYR A 352 -29.96 -13.45 4.84
C TYR A 352 -30.04 -13.23 6.34
N LYS A 353 -31.05 -13.83 6.97
CA LYS A 353 -31.21 -13.83 8.43
C LYS A 353 -31.31 -15.25 8.95
N LEU A 354 -30.34 -15.66 9.77
CA LEU A 354 -30.39 -16.92 10.48
C LEU A 354 -30.91 -16.67 11.90
N THR A 355 -32.03 -17.30 12.24
CA THR A 355 -32.53 -17.40 13.61
C THR A 355 -32.28 -18.81 14.11
N VAL A 356 -31.65 -18.95 15.28
CA VAL A 356 -31.43 -20.21 15.98
C VAL A 356 -31.95 -20.05 17.40
N ASP A 357 -32.97 -20.81 17.79
CA ASP A 357 -33.76 -20.57 18.99
C ASP A 357 -34.18 -19.09 19.14
N LYS A 358 -33.57 -18.37 20.11
CA LYS A 358 -33.82 -16.94 20.42
C LYS A 358 -32.75 -16.00 19.86
N SER A 359 -31.68 -16.55 19.29
CA SER A 359 -30.57 -15.78 18.73
C SER A 359 -30.81 -15.56 17.25
N SER A 360 -30.57 -14.36 16.74
CA SER A 360 -30.62 -14.09 15.31
C SER A 360 -29.41 -13.29 14.85
N VAL A 361 -28.88 -13.64 13.68
CA VAL A 361 -27.78 -12.96 13.02
C VAL A 361 -28.12 -12.76 11.55
N GLU A 362 -27.62 -11.68 10.96
CA GLU A 362 -27.84 -11.37 9.56
C GLU A 362 -26.51 -11.21 8.83
N ILE A 363 -26.52 -11.52 7.54
CA ILE A 363 -25.38 -11.31 6.65
C ILE A 363 -25.87 -10.85 5.28
N LEU A 364 -25.19 -9.86 4.72
CA LEU A 364 -25.40 -9.44 3.34
C LEU A 364 -24.53 -10.32 2.43
N ARG A 365 -25.16 -11.13 1.59
CA ARG A 365 -24.45 -11.82 0.50
C ARG A 365 -24.34 -10.89 -0.71
N PRO A 366 -23.13 -10.52 -1.17
CA PRO A 366 -22.96 -9.70 -2.35
C PRO A 366 -23.26 -10.48 -3.64
N ASP A 367 -23.18 -9.80 -4.79
CA ASP A 367 -23.17 -10.49 -6.07
C ASP A 367 -21.82 -11.18 -6.29
N LEU A 368 -21.87 -12.51 -6.38
CA LEU A 368 -20.72 -13.40 -6.56
C LEU A 368 -20.59 -13.90 -8.00
N SER A 369 -21.31 -13.30 -8.95
CA SER A 369 -21.26 -13.63 -10.39
C SER A 369 -19.85 -13.54 -10.99
N PHE A 370 -18.93 -12.80 -10.35
CA PHE A 370 -17.54 -12.69 -10.78
C PHE A 370 -16.72 -13.97 -10.59
N ILE A 371 -17.11 -14.85 -9.67
CA ILE A 371 -16.36 -16.07 -9.36
C ILE A 371 -16.33 -16.97 -10.60
N GLY A 372 -15.13 -17.31 -11.07
CA GLY A 372 -14.96 -18.12 -12.27
C GLY A 372 -15.27 -17.38 -13.59
N SER A 373 -15.37 -16.04 -13.58
CA SER A 373 -15.58 -15.22 -14.79
C SER A 373 -14.48 -15.37 -15.84
N GLY A 374 -13.26 -15.76 -15.43
CA GLY A 374 -12.12 -16.00 -16.31
C GLY A 374 -11.49 -14.75 -16.92
N TRP A 375 -11.88 -13.54 -16.51
CA TRP A 375 -11.35 -12.31 -17.11
C TRP A 375 -9.84 -12.17 -16.85
N GLY A 376 -9.07 -11.94 -17.91
CA GLY A 376 -7.61 -11.91 -17.89
C GLY A 376 -6.93 -13.28 -17.73
N ASP A 377 -7.69 -14.38 -17.62
CA ASP A 377 -7.15 -15.75 -17.53
C ASP A 377 -7.10 -16.45 -18.90
N ASP A 378 -7.34 -15.71 -19.97
CA ASP A 378 -7.22 -16.19 -21.35
C ASP A 378 -5.81 -16.73 -21.64
N ASP A 379 -5.74 -17.80 -22.44
CA ASP A 379 -4.48 -18.38 -22.90
C ASP A 379 -3.90 -17.54 -24.06
N THR A 380 -3.50 -16.31 -23.73
CA THR A 380 -2.86 -15.38 -24.63
C THR A 380 -1.52 -14.92 -24.07
N VAL A 381 -0.64 -14.53 -24.99
CA VAL A 381 0.63 -13.87 -24.71
C VAL A 381 0.44 -12.38 -24.92
N PRO A 382 0.65 -11.52 -23.91
CA PRO A 382 0.59 -10.08 -24.10
C PRO A 382 1.59 -9.61 -25.16
N GLU A 383 1.23 -8.59 -25.94
CA GLU A 383 1.99 -8.12 -27.12
C GLU A 383 3.48 -7.86 -26.83
N ILE A 384 3.82 -7.42 -25.63
CA ILE A 384 5.22 -7.17 -25.24
C ILE A 384 6.10 -8.43 -25.15
N TRP A 385 5.50 -9.62 -25.13
CA TRP A 385 6.17 -10.94 -25.17
C TRP A 385 5.79 -11.76 -26.40
N ARG A 386 5.28 -11.14 -27.47
CA ARG A 386 4.78 -11.82 -28.69
C ARG A 386 5.74 -12.83 -29.33
N ASP A 387 7.05 -12.70 -29.05
CA ASP A 387 8.09 -13.59 -29.55
C ASP A 387 8.16 -14.93 -28.78
N PHE A 388 7.27 -15.18 -27.81
CA PHE A 388 7.18 -16.46 -27.13
C PHE A 388 6.91 -17.59 -28.12
N ALA A 389 7.85 -18.53 -28.20
CA ALA A 389 7.76 -19.68 -29.09
C ALA A 389 8.39 -20.91 -28.44
N VAL A 390 7.84 -22.08 -28.74
CA VAL A 390 8.34 -23.35 -28.23
C VAL A 390 8.65 -24.27 -29.42
N ASN A 391 9.93 -24.54 -29.66
CA ASN A 391 10.39 -25.46 -30.69
C ASN A 391 11.06 -26.68 -30.03
N GLY A 392 10.41 -27.84 -30.11
CA GLY A 392 10.84 -29.01 -29.33
C GLY A 392 10.89 -28.70 -27.84
N ARG A 393 12.10 -28.78 -27.26
CA ARG A 393 12.41 -28.46 -25.85
C ARG A 393 13.21 -27.15 -25.71
N THR A 394 13.17 -26.30 -26.72
CA THR A 394 13.71 -24.94 -26.69
C THR A 394 12.56 -23.95 -26.58
N VAL A 395 12.64 -23.04 -25.61
CA VAL A 395 11.66 -21.96 -25.41
C VAL A 395 12.35 -20.62 -25.69
N SER A 396 11.89 -19.90 -26.69
CA SER A 396 12.41 -18.59 -27.08
C SER A 396 11.42 -17.50 -26.70
N LEU A 397 11.91 -16.36 -26.21
CA LEU A 397 11.09 -15.18 -25.93
C LEU A 397 11.94 -13.91 -25.89
N TRP A 398 11.50 -12.84 -26.55
CA TRP A 398 12.16 -11.52 -26.60
C TRP A 398 13.69 -11.59 -26.79
N ASN A 399 14.46 -11.57 -25.70
CA ASN A 399 15.93 -11.60 -25.69
C ASN A 399 16.53 -12.82 -24.98
N ARG A 400 15.72 -13.84 -24.68
CA ARG A 400 16.10 -15.04 -23.94
C ARG A 400 15.75 -16.31 -24.72
N VAL A 401 16.62 -17.31 -24.63
CA VAL A 401 16.39 -18.66 -25.17
C VAL A 401 16.74 -19.67 -24.10
N TYR A 402 15.78 -20.53 -23.76
CA TYR A 402 15.93 -21.58 -22.75
C TYR A 402 16.07 -22.92 -23.46
N HIS A 403 17.14 -23.64 -23.16
CA HIS A 403 17.44 -24.95 -23.74
C HIS A 403 17.24 -26.03 -22.68
N PHE A 404 16.30 -26.96 -22.92
CA PHE A 404 16.08 -28.10 -22.04
C PHE A 404 16.49 -29.40 -22.74
N GLY A 405 17.29 -30.21 -22.04
CA GLY A 405 17.44 -31.63 -22.36
C GLY A 405 16.30 -32.45 -21.75
N ASN A 406 16.54 -33.74 -21.52
CA ASN A 406 15.50 -34.65 -21.01
C ASN A 406 15.08 -34.39 -19.56
N GLY A 407 15.85 -33.58 -18.82
CA GLY A 407 15.59 -33.28 -17.42
C GLY A 407 14.54 -32.18 -17.18
N PRO A 408 14.26 -31.89 -15.89
CA PRO A 408 13.26 -30.90 -15.49
C PRO A 408 13.71 -29.44 -15.61
N LEU A 409 15.02 -29.18 -15.58
CA LEU A 409 15.60 -27.85 -15.48
C LEU A 409 16.40 -27.50 -16.75
N PRO A 410 16.57 -26.21 -17.08
CA PRO A 410 17.28 -25.80 -18.30
C PRO A 410 18.76 -26.17 -18.22
N GLU A 411 19.30 -26.72 -19.31
CA GLU A 411 20.73 -27.01 -19.47
C GLU A 411 21.52 -25.75 -19.86
N GLN A 412 20.86 -24.77 -20.47
CA GLN A 412 21.41 -23.45 -20.74
C GLN A 412 20.29 -22.42 -20.89
N ILE A 413 20.56 -21.17 -20.52
CA ILE A 413 19.74 -20.01 -20.89
C ILE A 413 20.65 -18.99 -21.57
N ASP A 414 20.33 -18.59 -22.79
CA ASP A 414 21.04 -17.50 -23.47
C ASP A 414 20.32 -16.17 -23.22
N ILE A 415 21.03 -15.17 -22.73
CA ILE A 415 20.53 -13.79 -22.58
C ILE A 415 21.25 -12.92 -23.61
N LYS A 416 20.50 -12.36 -24.56
CA LYS A 416 21.03 -11.57 -25.70
C LYS A 416 22.17 -12.31 -26.44
N GLY A 417 22.00 -13.62 -26.61
CA GLY A 417 22.95 -14.50 -27.30
C GLY A 417 24.20 -14.88 -26.49
N LYS A 418 24.23 -14.62 -25.18
CA LYS A 418 25.32 -15.03 -24.28
C LYS A 418 24.82 -16.06 -23.26
N PRO A 419 25.59 -17.13 -22.99
CA PRO A 419 25.20 -18.17 -22.04
C PRO A 419 25.18 -17.64 -20.61
N LEU A 420 24.13 -17.96 -19.87
CA LEU A 420 23.97 -17.61 -18.46
C LEU A 420 24.73 -18.57 -17.55
N PHE A 421 24.66 -19.88 -17.81
CA PHE A 421 25.22 -20.90 -16.93
C PHE A 421 26.62 -21.33 -17.35
N SER A 422 27.50 -21.44 -16.35
CA SER A 422 28.73 -22.24 -16.44
C SER A 422 28.49 -23.67 -15.93
N GLU A 423 27.58 -23.84 -14.97
CA GLU A 423 27.06 -25.13 -14.53
C GLU A 423 25.52 -25.00 -14.37
N PRO A 424 24.72 -25.78 -15.11
CA PRO A 424 23.26 -25.62 -15.10
C PRO A 424 22.62 -26.05 -13.78
N PRO A 425 21.44 -25.51 -13.45
CA PRO A 425 20.70 -25.90 -12.26
C PRO A 425 20.37 -27.38 -12.25
N THR A 426 20.82 -28.05 -11.18
CA THR A 426 20.76 -29.51 -11.03
C THR A 426 20.26 -29.88 -9.64
N LEU A 427 19.39 -30.88 -9.58
CA LEU A 427 18.97 -31.51 -8.33
C LEU A 427 19.97 -32.63 -7.98
N LEU A 428 20.57 -32.53 -6.79
CA LEU A 428 21.48 -33.51 -6.22
C LEU A 428 20.76 -34.30 -5.13
N ILE A 429 20.89 -35.63 -5.15
CA ILE A 429 20.46 -36.53 -4.06
C ILE A 429 21.68 -37.32 -3.61
N ASP A 430 21.96 -37.29 -2.31
CA ASP A 430 23.13 -37.93 -1.69
C ASP A 430 24.45 -37.54 -2.39
N GLY A 431 24.56 -36.25 -2.75
CA GLY A 431 25.71 -35.66 -3.44
C GLY A 431 25.84 -36.02 -4.93
N LYS A 432 24.86 -36.71 -5.53
CA LYS A 432 24.89 -37.11 -6.95
C LYS A 432 23.78 -36.43 -7.73
N ALA A 433 24.12 -35.90 -8.91
CA ALA A 433 23.14 -35.38 -9.86
C ALA A 433 22.15 -36.48 -10.28
N VAL A 434 20.86 -36.17 -10.21
CA VAL A 434 19.82 -37.06 -10.73
C VAL A 434 19.96 -37.13 -12.26
N ALA A 435 20.18 -38.34 -12.78
CA ALA A 435 20.44 -38.61 -14.19
C ALA A 435 19.45 -39.64 -14.76
N GLY A 436 19.53 -39.90 -16.07
CA GLY A 436 18.71 -40.93 -16.72
C GLY A 436 17.22 -40.57 -16.82
N TRP A 437 16.93 -39.28 -16.99
CA TRP A 437 15.57 -38.77 -17.12
C TRP A 437 14.82 -39.40 -18.31
N GLN A 438 13.67 -39.98 -18.00
CA GLN A 438 12.69 -40.48 -18.96
C GLN A 438 11.66 -39.37 -19.19
N VAL A 439 11.64 -38.84 -20.41
CA VAL A 439 10.71 -37.77 -20.81
C VAL A 439 9.28 -38.32 -20.85
N GLY A 440 8.36 -37.60 -20.24
CA GLY A 440 6.93 -37.85 -20.30
C GLY A 440 6.23 -36.93 -21.29
N ASP A 441 4.95 -36.66 -21.03
CA ASP A 441 4.13 -35.79 -21.87
C ASP A 441 4.62 -34.34 -21.88
N THR A 442 4.43 -33.69 -23.03
CA THR A 442 4.56 -32.24 -23.20
C THR A 442 3.18 -31.63 -23.41
N ILE A 443 2.75 -30.78 -22.50
CA ILE A 443 1.47 -30.08 -22.56
C ILE A 443 1.73 -28.66 -23.06
N ARG A 444 1.15 -28.30 -24.21
CA ARG A 444 1.32 -26.98 -24.84
C ARG A 444 0.09 -26.10 -24.64
N LYS A 445 0.35 -24.85 -24.29
CA LYS A 445 -0.57 -23.72 -24.29
C LYS A 445 0.00 -22.61 -25.16
N ASN A 446 -0.81 -21.63 -25.54
CA ASN A 446 -0.28 -20.45 -26.27
C ASN A 446 0.68 -19.65 -25.39
N SER A 447 0.42 -19.60 -24.09
CA SER A 447 1.15 -18.78 -23.12
C SER A 447 2.11 -19.56 -22.21
N ALA A 448 2.22 -20.88 -22.39
CA ALA A 448 3.10 -21.73 -21.59
C ALA A 448 3.38 -23.09 -22.24
N VAL A 449 4.42 -23.78 -21.77
CA VAL A 449 4.64 -25.21 -22.03
C VAL A 449 4.95 -25.93 -20.73
N THR A 450 4.43 -27.15 -20.56
CA THR A 450 4.76 -28.02 -19.43
C THR A 450 5.43 -29.30 -19.90
N TYR A 451 6.59 -29.60 -19.35
CA TYR A 451 7.33 -30.84 -19.55
C TYR A 451 7.15 -31.74 -18.34
N THR A 452 6.81 -33.01 -18.55
CA THR A 452 6.78 -34.02 -17.49
C THR A 452 7.84 -35.08 -17.71
N GLY A 453 8.14 -35.86 -16.69
CA GLY A 453 9.07 -36.99 -16.80
C GLY A 453 9.40 -37.61 -15.45
N ARG A 454 10.30 -38.60 -15.48
CA ARG A 454 10.69 -39.36 -14.28
C ARG A 454 12.18 -39.73 -14.32
N ALA A 455 12.78 -39.92 -13.15
CA ALA A 455 14.10 -40.54 -13.01
C ALA A 455 14.09 -41.56 -11.87
N LYS A 456 14.90 -42.61 -12.01
CA LYS A 456 15.14 -43.55 -10.92
C LYS A 456 16.16 -42.94 -9.96
N ILE A 457 15.88 -43.08 -8.68
CA ILE A 457 16.80 -42.76 -7.59
C ILE A 457 17.02 -44.02 -6.74
N HIS A 458 17.99 -44.01 -5.84
CA HIS A 458 18.22 -45.17 -4.98
C HIS A 458 16.99 -45.42 -4.09
N GLY A 459 16.37 -46.60 -4.22
CA GLY A 459 15.20 -46.98 -3.43
C GLY A 459 13.88 -46.29 -3.81
N GLY A 460 13.82 -45.52 -4.91
CA GLY A 460 12.61 -44.77 -5.26
C GLY A 460 12.59 -44.21 -6.68
N VAL A 461 11.58 -43.39 -6.95
CA VAL A 461 11.39 -42.69 -8.22
C VAL A 461 11.13 -41.21 -7.94
N LEU A 462 11.70 -40.35 -8.77
CA LEU A 462 11.38 -38.93 -8.80
C LEU A 462 10.56 -38.64 -10.05
N ALA A 463 9.33 -38.15 -9.89
CA ALA A 463 8.47 -37.68 -10.98
C ALA A 463 8.43 -36.15 -10.99
N TYR A 464 8.53 -35.52 -12.17
CA TYR A 464 8.51 -34.06 -12.30
C TYR A 464 7.46 -33.53 -13.27
N SER A 465 7.10 -32.27 -13.04
CA SER A 465 6.35 -31.41 -13.96
C SER A 465 6.95 -30.01 -13.92
N THR A 466 7.55 -29.57 -15.02
CA THR A 466 8.11 -28.23 -15.16
C THR A 466 7.29 -27.40 -16.13
N THR A 467 6.71 -26.30 -15.66
CA THR A 467 5.99 -25.33 -16.50
C THR A 467 6.87 -24.12 -16.79
N ILE A 468 6.98 -23.72 -18.05
CA ILE A 468 7.61 -22.48 -18.50
C ILE A 468 6.53 -21.55 -19.05
N GLU A 469 6.40 -20.36 -18.47
CA GLU A 469 5.44 -19.34 -18.90
C GLU A 469 6.05 -18.33 -19.89
N PHE A 470 5.19 -17.56 -20.56
CA PHE A 470 5.54 -16.62 -21.64
C PHE A 470 6.59 -15.56 -21.28
N ASP A 471 6.78 -15.23 -20.01
CA ASP A 471 7.78 -14.27 -19.52
C ASP A 471 9.11 -14.93 -19.10
N GLY A 472 9.18 -16.26 -19.18
CA GLY A 472 10.32 -17.08 -18.82
C GLY A 472 10.33 -17.60 -17.38
N MET A 473 9.23 -17.43 -16.62
CA MET A 473 9.12 -18.07 -15.31
C MET A 473 9.10 -19.60 -15.47
N ILE A 474 9.93 -20.29 -14.69
CA ILE A 474 10.00 -21.75 -14.60
C ILE A 474 9.43 -22.18 -13.26
N LYS A 475 8.39 -23.00 -13.27
CA LYS A 475 7.87 -23.67 -12.07
C LYS A 475 8.21 -25.14 -12.15
N PHE A 476 9.12 -25.59 -11.31
CA PHE A 476 9.57 -26.97 -11.21
C PHE A 476 8.88 -27.66 -10.02
N ASP A 477 7.92 -28.50 -10.33
CA ASP A 477 7.25 -29.39 -9.38
C ASP A 477 7.87 -30.79 -9.46
N TRP A 478 8.16 -31.40 -8.31
CA TRP A 478 8.55 -32.81 -8.29
C TRP A 478 7.98 -33.56 -7.09
N THR A 479 7.91 -34.88 -7.21
CA THR A 479 7.42 -35.78 -6.17
C THR A 479 8.38 -36.96 -6.03
N ILE A 480 8.69 -37.32 -4.78
CA ILE A 480 9.49 -38.49 -4.44
C ILE A 480 8.55 -39.63 -4.04
N GLU A 481 8.71 -40.78 -4.69
CA GLU A 481 7.86 -41.98 -4.56
C GLU A 481 8.69 -43.20 -4.18
N GLY A 482 8.05 -44.22 -3.59
CA GLY A 482 8.69 -45.48 -3.18
C GLY A 482 9.32 -45.46 -1.79
N MET A 483 9.07 -44.41 -1.01
CA MET A 483 9.60 -44.21 0.35
C MET A 483 11.12 -44.45 0.52
N PRO A 484 11.98 -43.87 -0.33
CA PRO A 484 13.43 -44.05 -0.23
C PRO A 484 13.98 -43.44 1.08
N GLU A 485 15.15 -43.93 1.49
CA GLU A 485 16.00 -43.21 2.45
C GLU A 485 16.89 -42.23 1.71
N ILE A 486 16.91 -40.98 2.16
CA ILE A 486 17.70 -39.89 1.58
C ILE A 486 18.53 -39.25 2.69
N GLN A 487 19.82 -39.06 2.45
CA GLN A 487 20.76 -38.40 3.37
C GLN A 487 20.87 -36.91 3.11
N SER A 488 20.88 -36.51 1.83
CA SER A 488 20.85 -35.11 1.45
C SER A 488 20.10 -34.87 0.14
N MET A 489 19.50 -33.69 0.02
CA MET A 489 18.88 -33.22 -1.20
C MET A 489 19.18 -31.74 -1.38
N GLN A 490 19.79 -31.39 -2.50
CA GLN A 490 20.27 -30.05 -2.78
C GLN A 490 19.90 -29.61 -4.18
N LEU A 491 19.67 -28.32 -4.36
CA LEU A 491 19.61 -27.69 -5.68
C LEU A 491 20.85 -26.81 -5.83
N ALA A 492 21.63 -27.03 -6.88
CA ALA A 492 22.88 -26.31 -7.11
C ALA A 492 23.00 -25.82 -8.56
N TRP A 493 23.57 -24.62 -8.75
CA TRP A 493 23.94 -24.09 -10.06
C TRP A 493 25.11 -23.12 -9.96
N LYS A 494 25.69 -22.80 -11.11
CA LYS A 494 26.67 -21.74 -11.27
C LYS A 494 26.39 -20.93 -12.53
N GLN A 495 26.06 -19.66 -12.36
CA GLN A 495 26.00 -18.72 -13.48
C GLN A 495 27.37 -18.12 -13.77
N ASN A 496 27.59 -17.62 -14.98
CA ASN A 496 28.80 -16.89 -15.33
C ASN A 496 28.90 -15.65 -14.42
N SER A 497 30.09 -15.41 -13.84
CA SER A 497 30.31 -14.36 -12.83
C SER A 497 29.98 -12.95 -13.32
N ASP A 498 30.02 -12.70 -14.63
CA ASP A 498 29.59 -11.45 -15.26
C ASP A 498 28.12 -11.12 -14.98
N TYR A 499 27.29 -12.11 -14.63
CA TYR A 499 25.89 -11.95 -14.26
C TYR A 499 25.66 -11.81 -12.75
N SER A 500 26.71 -11.81 -11.92
CA SER A 500 26.61 -11.96 -10.45
C SER A 500 27.12 -10.75 -9.66
N GLU A 501 27.00 -9.54 -10.21
CA GLU A 501 27.45 -8.30 -9.53
C GLU A 501 26.76 -8.08 -8.17
N PHE A 502 25.48 -8.43 -8.07
CA PHE A 502 24.68 -8.28 -6.86
C PHE A 502 23.98 -9.60 -6.48
N LEU A 503 23.80 -9.79 -5.17
CA LEU A 503 22.85 -10.75 -4.60
C LEU A 503 21.68 -9.97 -4.00
N LEU A 504 20.46 -10.26 -4.44
CA LEU A 504 19.24 -9.72 -3.85
C LEU A 504 18.41 -10.84 -3.23
N GLY A 505 18.01 -10.64 -1.98
CA GLY A 505 16.94 -11.38 -1.32
C GLY A 505 15.87 -10.44 -0.82
N PRO A 506 14.82 -10.21 -1.61
CA PRO A 506 14.44 -8.90 -2.21
C PRO A 506 15.32 -7.65 -2.01
N HIS A 507 16.07 -7.52 -0.91
CA HIS A 507 16.99 -6.41 -0.66
C HIS A 507 18.41 -6.82 -1.04
N VAL A 508 19.24 -5.85 -1.42
CA VAL A 508 20.64 -6.10 -1.76
C VAL A 508 21.41 -6.52 -0.53
N TRP A 509 22.13 -7.64 -0.65
CA TRP A 509 23.08 -8.09 0.35
C TRP A 509 24.40 -7.32 0.21
N ASN A 510 24.89 -6.77 1.31
CA ASN A 510 26.13 -6.00 1.36
C ASN A 510 27.26 -6.86 1.96
N GLY A 511 27.75 -7.83 1.18
CA GLY A 511 28.87 -8.70 1.59
C GLY A 511 29.89 -8.92 0.48
N ASN A 512 30.98 -9.60 0.82
CA ASN A 512 32.22 -9.64 0.03
C ASN A 512 32.39 -10.95 -0.78
N GLY A 513 31.34 -11.43 -1.43
CA GLY A 513 31.40 -12.66 -2.24
C GLY A 513 30.55 -13.77 -1.68
N LYS A 514 31.02 -14.39 -0.59
CA LYS A 514 30.39 -15.57 0.02
C LYS A 514 29.40 -15.21 1.12
N GLY A 515 28.19 -15.75 1.04
CA GLY A 515 27.14 -15.55 2.02
C GLY A 515 26.38 -16.84 2.31
N ASP A 516 26.10 -17.07 3.59
CA ASP A 516 25.31 -18.18 4.12
C ASP A 516 24.06 -17.62 4.79
N PHE A 517 22.88 -18.13 4.42
CA PHE A 517 21.61 -17.60 4.90
C PHE A 517 20.63 -18.68 5.34
N LEU A 518 19.83 -18.33 6.33
CA LEU A 518 18.71 -19.12 6.83
C LEU A 518 17.53 -19.10 5.84
N TYR A 519 16.65 -20.10 5.96
CA TYR A 519 15.29 -19.96 5.44
C TYR A 519 14.60 -18.76 6.06
N HIS A 520 13.75 -18.08 5.30
CA HIS A 520 13.10 -16.85 5.75
C HIS A 520 12.40 -16.99 7.10
N ASN A 521 12.84 -16.20 8.07
CA ASN A 521 12.29 -16.15 9.44
C ASN A 521 11.96 -14.71 9.90
N GLY A 522 12.04 -13.73 8.98
CA GLY A 522 11.84 -12.31 9.27
C GLY A 522 13.10 -11.56 9.71
N MET A 523 14.24 -12.22 9.85
CA MET A 523 15.53 -11.61 10.22
C MET A 523 16.42 -11.32 9.00
N ASP A 524 17.40 -10.45 9.18
CA ASP A 524 18.31 -9.96 8.12
C ASP A 524 19.28 -11.04 7.59
N ASP A 525 19.45 -12.16 8.31
CA ASP A 525 20.29 -13.32 7.95
C ASP A 525 19.50 -14.42 7.23
N SER A 526 18.27 -14.13 6.79
CA SER A 526 17.38 -15.06 6.11
C SER A 526 16.92 -14.55 4.75
N LEU A 527 16.67 -15.46 3.79
CA LEU A 527 16.27 -15.08 2.42
C LEU A 527 14.90 -15.64 2.03
N GLN A 528 14.08 -14.81 1.37
CA GLN A 528 12.86 -15.24 0.66
C GLN A 528 13.12 -15.68 -0.78
N MET A 529 14.25 -15.24 -1.34
CA MET A 529 14.65 -15.45 -2.73
C MET A 529 16.17 -15.33 -2.81
N ILE A 530 16.79 -16.04 -3.74
CA ILE A 530 18.17 -15.82 -4.18
C ILE A 530 18.09 -15.22 -5.57
N TRP A 531 18.68 -14.05 -5.79
CA TRP A 531 18.80 -13.47 -7.13
C TRP A 531 20.19 -12.92 -7.36
N LEU A 532 20.96 -13.64 -8.16
CA LEU A 532 22.26 -13.20 -8.64
C LEU A 532 22.08 -12.44 -9.95
N VAL A 533 22.49 -11.17 -9.97
CA VAL A 533 22.17 -10.25 -11.07
C VAL A 533 23.25 -9.21 -11.34
N SER A 534 23.31 -8.76 -12.60
CA SER A 534 24.07 -7.61 -13.08
C SER A 534 23.24 -6.84 -14.12
N GLU A 535 23.79 -5.77 -14.70
CA GLU A 535 23.14 -5.06 -15.81
C GLU A 535 23.04 -5.89 -17.10
N LEU A 536 23.74 -7.04 -17.19
CA LEU A 536 23.62 -7.98 -18.30
C LEU A 536 22.36 -8.87 -18.19
N GLY A 537 21.85 -9.06 -16.98
CA GLY A 537 20.78 -10.00 -16.63
C GLY A 537 21.11 -10.77 -15.35
N GLY A 538 20.31 -11.79 -15.04
CA GLY A 538 20.50 -12.60 -13.83
C GLY A 538 19.60 -13.83 -13.77
N PHE A 539 19.69 -14.57 -12.67
CA PHE A 539 18.88 -15.75 -12.40
C PHE A 539 18.37 -15.71 -10.96
N ALA A 540 17.06 -15.83 -10.79
CA ALA A 540 16.41 -15.83 -9.49
C ALA A 540 15.81 -17.19 -9.17
N PHE A 541 15.88 -17.59 -7.90
CA PHE A 541 15.25 -18.76 -7.28
C PHE A 541 14.41 -18.32 -6.08
N ALA A 542 13.21 -18.86 -5.94
CA ALA A 542 12.38 -18.72 -4.75
C ALA A 542 11.57 -20.00 -4.49
N PRO A 543 11.43 -20.43 -3.23
CA PRO A 543 10.44 -21.43 -2.86
C PRO A 543 9.05 -20.79 -2.73
N GLU A 544 7.99 -21.58 -2.91
CA GLU A 544 6.64 -21.17 -2.48
C GLU A 544 6.45 -21.43 -0.97
N ASN A 545 7.11 -22.46 -0.44
CA ASN A 545 7.25 -22.81 0.98
C ASN A 545 8.36 -23.88 1.13
N ASP A 546 8.71 -24.22 2.37
CA ASP A 546 9.68 -25.26 2.73
C ASP A 546 9.03 -26.62 3.07
N ALA A 547 7.83 -26.90 2.55
CA ALA A 547 7.13 -28.14 2.85
C ALA A 547 8.01 -29.37 2.54
N ASN A 548 8.07 -30.30 3.49
CA ASN A 548 8.83 -31.54 3.42
C ASN A 548 10.37 -31.37 3.39
N TRP A 549 10.88 -30.15 3.66
CA TRP A 549 12.31 -29.93 3.86
C TRP A 549 12.70 -30.41 5.26
N ILE A 550 13.90 -30.97 5.39
CA ILE A 550 14.42 -31.56 6.63
C ILE A 550 15.76 -30.89 6.96
N TYR A 551 15.70 -29.85 7.78
CA TYR A 551 16.87 -29.05 8.18
C TYR A 551 16.74 -28.53 9.62
N ASP A 552 17.83 -27.97 10.14
CA ASP A 552 17.87 -27.25 11.40
C ASP A 552 17.60 -25.76 11.12
N GLU A 553 16.48 -25.23 11.59
CA GLU A 553 16.04 -23.85 11.32
C GLU A 553 17.03 -22.77 11.84
N THR A 554 17.99 -23.17 12.69
CA THR A 554 19.06 -22.30 13.20
C THR A 554 20.33 -22.30 12.35
N LYS A 555 20.39 -23.14 11.30
CA LYS A 555 21.56 -23.28 10.43
C LYS A 555 21.26 -22.78 9.02
N PRO A 556 22.25 -22.17 8.35
CA PRO A 556 22.11 -21.76 6.96
C PRO A 556 21.78 -22.94 6.04
N ILE A 557 20.92 -22.68 5.07
CA ILE A 557 20.57 -23.63 4.00
C ILE A 557 20.78 -23.04 2.60
N TYR A 558 21.05 -21.73 2.52
CA TYR A 558 21.37 -21.04 1.29
C TYR A 558 22.85 -20.66 1.31
N HIS A 559 23.61 -21.17 0.34
CA HIS A 559 25.05 -20.94 0.22
C HIS A 559 25.33 -20.29 -1.13
N ILE A 560 25.77 -19.02 -1.13
CA ILE A 560 25.95 -18.22 -2.34
C ILE A 560 27.36 -17.64 -2.41
N ASP A 561 27.95 -17.60 -3.61
CA ASP A 561 29.20 -16.90 -3.89
C ASP A 561 29.05 -16.01 -5.14
N THR A 562 28.99 -14.70 -4.95
CA THR A 562 28.86 -13.74 -6.06
C THR A 562 30.13 -13.66 -6.92
N ASN A 563 31.32 -14.01 -6.39
CA ASN A 563 32.56 -13.99 -7.16
C ASN A 563 32.61 -15.10 -8.21
N THR A 564 32.01 -16.25 -7.89
CA THR A 564 32.00 -17.42 -8.78
C THR A 564 30.66 -17.63 -9.47
N GLY A 565 29.60 -16.97 -9.00
CA GLY A 565 28.23 -17.15 -9.47
C GLY A 565 27.57 -18.44 -8.97
N SER A 566 28.13 -19.11 -7.95
CA SER A 566 27.57 -20.35 -7.41
C SER A 566 26.45 -20.09 -6.42
N ALA A 567 25.41 -20.92 -6.46
CA ALA A 567 24.38 -20.98 -5.43
C ALA A 567 24.00 -22.43 -5.15
N THR A 568 23.81 -22.77 -3.88
CA THR A 568 23.34 -24.07 -3.40
C THR A 568 22.23 -23.86 -2.37
N ILE A 569 21.19 -24.69 -2.45
CA ILE A 569 20.08 -24.73 -1.50
C ILE A 569 19.98 -26.13 -0.92
N ASP A 570 20.06 -26.23 0.39
CA ASP A 570 19.97 -27.47 1.15
C ASP A 570 18.54 -27.72 1.63
N MET A 571 17.84 -28.67 1.00
CA MET A 571 16.45 -29.01 1.35
C MET A 571 16.39 -30.17 2.36
N ILE A 572 17.33 -31.11 2.29
CA ILE A 572 17.51 -32.20 3.26
C ILE A 572 18.97 -32.22 3.68
N THR A 573 19.24 -32.08 4.99
CA THR A 573 20.60 -32.02 5.56
C THR A 573 20.94 -33.19 6.49
N ARG A 574 20.00 -34.12 6.69
CA ARG A 574 20.18 -35.33 7.51
C ARG A 574 19.35 -36.48 6.97
N GLN A 575 19.79 -37.71 7.29
CA GLN A 575 19.09 -38.93 6.89
C GLN A 575 17.64 -38.95 7.33
N VAL A 576 16.76 -39.24 6.38
CA VAL A 576 15.31 -39.34 6.57
C VAL A 576 14.73 -40.39 5.63
N ARG A 577 13.72 -41.12 6.10
CA ARG A 577 12.90 -41.97 5.25
C ARG A 577 11.71 -41.16 4.72
N MET A 578 11.61 -41.05 3.41
CA MET A 578 10.58 -40.25 2.76
C MET A 578 9.20 -40.92 2.90
N PRO A 579 8.13 -40.16 3.22
CA PRO A 579 6.76 -40.61 3.04
C PRO A 579 6.44 -40.86 1.57
N GLU A 580 5.42 -41.69 1.31
CA GLU A 580 4.99 -41.96 -0.06
C GLU A 580 4.43 -40.70 -0.72
N ALA A 581 4.82 -40.48 -1.99
CA ALA A 581 4.45 -39.33 -2.81
C ALA A 581 4.66 -37.99 -2.08
N THR A 582 5.92 -37.69 -1.75
CA THR A 582 6.30 -36.44 -1.07
C THR A 582 6.57 -35.32 -2.07
N PRO A 583 5.77 -34.23 -2.08
CA PRO A 583 5.87 -33.16 -3.08
C PRO A 583 6.86 -32.06 -2.70
N TYR A 584 7.43 -31.43 -3.72
CA TYR A 584 8.30 -30.27 -3.62
C TYR A 584 8.08 -29.31 -4.79
N ARG A 585 8.42 -28.04 -4.60
CA ARG A 585 8.31 -26.99 -5.62
C ARG A 585 9.46 -26.01 -5.55
N ALA A 586 9.97 -25.62 -6.71
CA ALA A 586 10.92 -24.54 -6.91
C ALA A 586 10.44 -23.62 -8.03
N VAL A 587 10.63 -22.31 -7.87
CA VAL A 587 10.35 -21.31 -8.90
C VAL A 587 11.66 -20.63 -9.30
N PHE A 588 11.85 -20.46 -10.61
CA PHE A 588 12.99 -19.74 -11.17
C PHE A 588 12.55 -18.72 -12.21
N ILE A 589 13.38 -17.71 -12.46
CA ILE A 589 13.21 -16.82 -13.60
C ILE A 589 14.56 -16.19 -13.98
N ALA A 590 14.85 -16.08 -15.28
CA ALA A 590 15.98 -15.29 -15.76
C ALA A 590 15.55 -13.83 -15.99
N THR A 591 16.40 -12.86 -15.65
CA THR A 591 16.13 -11.42 -15.80
C THR A 591 17.01 -10.79 -16.89
N PRO A 592 16.58 -9.68 -17.52
CA PRO A 592 15.31 -8.97 -17.35
C PRO A 592 14.10 -9.76 -17.88
N THR A 593 12.94 -9.60 -17.25
CA THR A 593 11.71 -10.35 -17.56
C THR A 593 10.93 -9.79 -18.74
N ARG A 594 11.18 -8.53 -19.11
CA ARG A 594 10.45 -7.79 -20.14
C ARG A 594 11.26 -6.62 -20.70
N PRO A 595 10.93 -6.10 -21.89
CA PRO A 595 11.43 -4.81 -22.34
C PRO A 595 10.88 -3.66 -21.48
N PHE A 596 11.58 -2.53 -21.46
CA PHE A 596 11.04 -1.32 -20.83
C PHE A 596 9.83 -0.78 -21.59
N PRO A 597 8.92 -0.05 -20.92
CA PRO A 597 7.86 0.71 -21.59
C PRO A 597 8.44 1.67 -22.64
N LYS A 598 7.67 1.99 -23.70
CA LYS A 598 8.11 2.89 -24.79
C LYS A 598 8.68 4.22 -24.27
N VAL A 599 8.07 4.77 -23.23
CA VAL A 599 8.56 5.94 -22.49
C VAL A 599 8.84 5.49 -21.07
N PHE A 600 10.13 5.35 -20.75
CA PHE A 600 10.57 4.92 -19.44
C PHE A 600 11.51 5.92 -18.75
N ARG A 601 11.97 6.96 -19.45
CA ARG A 601 12.77 8.07 -18.91
C ARG A 601 12.05 9.40 -19.03
N ALA A 602 12.43 10.35 -18.18
CA ALA A 602 11.80 11.66 -18.07
C ALA A 602 10.28 11.52 -17.83
N VAL A 603 9.91 10.52 -17.01
CA VAL A 603 8.52 10.22 -16.69
C VAL A 603 8.00 11.28 -15.73
N ARG A 604 7.03 12.07 -16.20
CA ARG A 604 6.49 13.24 -15.47
C ARG A 604 5.40 12.85 -14.47
N HIS A 605 5.75 12.01 -13.52
CA HIS A 605 4.80 11.47 -12.56
C HIS A 605 4.28 12.56 -11.59
N ASN A 606 2.96 12.79 -11.61
CA ASN A 606 2.26 13.81 -10.81
C ASN A 606 2.69 15.27 -11.13
N ASP A 607 3.10 15.56 -12.37
CA ASP A 607 3.35 16.93 -12.78
C ASP A 607 2.02 17.71 -12.90
N SER A 608 1.83 18.71 -12.04
CA SER A 608 0.68 19.62 -12.10
C SER A 608 0.79 20.70 -13.19
N THR A 609 2.00 20.92 -13.75
CA THR A 609 2.25 21.96 -14.76
C THR A 609 2.01 21.49 -16.20
N PHE A 610 1.90 20.18 -16.42
CA PHE A 610 1.61 19.59 -17.72
C PHE A 610 0.44 18.58 -17.63
N PRO A 611 -0.31 18.36 -18.71
CA PRO A 611 -1.17 17.19 -18.82
C PRO A 611 -0.28 15.95 -18.92
N GLY A 612 -0.38 15.05 -17.95
CA GLY A 612 0.47 13.87 -17.82
C GLY A 612 -0.08 12.88 -16.80
N PHE A 613 0.68 11.81 -16.55
CA PHE A 613 0.28 10.78 -15.59
C PHE A 613 0.17 11.35 -14.17
N ARG A 614 -0.99 11.13 -13.53
CA ARG A 614 -1.32 11.53 -12.17
C ARG A 614 -1.83 10.34 -11.39
N MET A 615 -1.24 10.13 -10.21
CA MET A 615 -1.82 9.27 -9.17
C MET A 615 -2.84 10.09 -8.41
N THR A 616 -4.09 10.08 -8.88
CA THR A 616 -5.18 10.85 -8.26
C THR A 616 -5.96 10.09 -7.21
N THR A 617 -5.82 8.76 -7.15
CA THR A 617 -6.70 7.88 -6.38
C THR A 617 -6.06 7.35 -5.09
N PHE A 618 -5.52 8.23 -4.24
CA PHE A 618 -5.03 7.78 -2.93
C PHE A 618 -6.17 7.50 -1.95
N GLY A 619 -6.19 6.29 -1.39
CA GLY A 619 -6.80 6.01 -0.09
C GLY A 619 -8.28 6.34 0.04
N GLY A 620 -9.09 6.08 -0.98
CA GLY A 620 -10.55 6.19 -0.88
C GLY A 620 -11.14 7.55 -1.24
N ARG A 621 -10.38 8.54 -1.73
CA ARG A 621 -10.98 9.75 -2.30
C ARG A 621 -11.69 9.43 -3.62
N ALA A 622 -13.00 9.26 -3.55
CA ALA A 622 -13.98 9.63 -4.57
C ALA A 622 -13.62 9.39 -6.05
N PHE A 623 -12.86 8.35 -6.38
CA PHE A 623 -13.11 7.47 -7.52
C PHE A 623 -12.67 6.08 -7.15
N THR A 624 -13.61 5.18 -7.33
CA THR A 624 -13.47 3.80 -6.92
C THR A 624 -12.33 3.13 -7.66
N GLY A 625 -11.26 2.82 -6.91
CA GLY A 625 -10.14 2.05 -7.42
C GLY A 625 -10.54 0.61 -7.75
N VAL A 626 -9.61 -0.19 -8.23
CA VAL A 626 -9.89 -1.59 -8.58
C VAL A 626 -10.21 -2.45 -7.35
N SER A 627 -9.89 -1.98 -6.14
CA SER A 627 -10.30 -2.61 -4.87
C SER A 627 -11.76 -2.35 -4.50
N THR A 628 -12.42 -1.32 -5.04
CA THR A 628 -13.76 -0.91 -4.60
C THR A 628 -14.60 -0.34 -5.75
N TYR A 629 -14.40 -0.80 -6.99
CA TYR A 629 -14.95 -0.20 -8.22
C TYR A 629 -16.49 -0.09 -8.17
N ARG A 630 -17.00 1.15 -8.13
CA ARG A 630 -18.41 1.55 -8.12
C ARG A 630 -18.54 2.93 -8.79
N PRO A 631 -18.56 3.00 -10.12
CA PRO A 631 -18.67 4.27 -10.83
C PRO A 631 -20.02 4.93 -10.50
N ASN A 632 -20.00 6.23 -10.19
CA ASN A 632 -21.20 7.05 -9.98
C ASN A 632 -21.32 8.13 -11.07
N TRP A 633 -22.36 8.97 -11.01
CA TRP A 633 -22.57 10.01 -12.01
C TRP A 633 -21.37 10.99 -12.16
N ARG A 634 -20.62 11.23 -11.07
CA ARG A 634 -19.38 12.03 -11.11
C ARG A 634 -18.18 11.27 -11.68
N PHE A 635 -18.15 9.94 -11.63
CA PHE A 635 -17.12 9.16 -12.35
C PHE A 635 -17.19 9.49 -13.82
N GLY A 636 -18.40 9.50 -14.38
CA GLY A 636 -18.64 10.00 -15.72
C GLY A 636 -18.20 11.45 -15.91
N TYR A 637 -18.48 12.36 -14.97
CA TYR A 637 -18.12 13.78 -15.09
C TYR A 637 -16.61 14.06 -15.01
N GLU A 638 -15.92 13.61 -13.96
CA GLU A 638 -14.49 13.91 -13.78
C GLU A 638 -13.62 13.13 -14.77
N PHE A 639 -13.95 11.88 -15.13
CA PHE A 639 -13.20 11.17 -16.18
C PHE A 639 -13.52 11.66 -17.60
N LYS A 640 -14.75 12.14 -17.88
CA LYS A 640 -15.10 12.65 -19.22
C LYS A 640 -14.33 13.92 -19.58
N GLU A 641 -14.15 14.83 -18.63
CA GLU A 641 -13.42 16.08 -18.84
C GLU A 641 -11.89 15.91 -18.72
N THR A 642 -11.43 14.69 -18.39
CA THR A 642 -10.01 14.38 -18.27
C THR A 642 -9.45 13.84 -19.60
N PRO A 643 -8.27 14.32 -20.05
CA PRO A 643 -7.59 13.72 -21.20
C PRO A 643 -7.34 12.21 -21.02
N PRO A 644 -7.46 11.42 -22.10
CA PRO A 644 -7.08 10.00 -22.11
C PRO A 644 -5.67 9.76 -21.56
N ASN A 645 -5.45 8.59 -20.94
CA ASN A 645 -4.15 8.14 -20.44
C ASN A 645 -3.48 9.09 -19.42
N THR A 646 -4.24 9.62 -18.46
CA THR A 646 -3.71 10.52 -17.43
C THR A 646 -3.82 10.00 -16.00
N HIS A 647 -4.67 9.01 -15.70
CA HIS A 647 -4.89 8.56 -14.31
C HIS A 647 -4.31 7.18 -13.98
N GLY A 648 -3.53 7.12 -12.90
CA GLY A 648 -3.21 5.86 -12.22
C GLY A 648 -4.36 5.46 -11.28
N ILE A 649 -4.89 4.26 -11.48
CA ILE A 649 -6.05 3.74 -10.74
C ILE A 649 -5.57 2.81 -9.64
N TYR A 650 -5.80 3.21 -8.39
CA TYR A 650 -5.29 2.54 -7.20
C TYR A 650 -6.00 1.23 -6.88
N GLY A 651 -5.23 0.28 -6.38
CA GLY A 651 -5.69 -0.97 -5.77
C GLY A 651 -4.68 -1.42 -4.72
N MET A 652 -5.12 -2.25 -3.79
CA MET A 652 -4.29 -2.88 -2.77
C MET A 652 -4.20 -4.36 -3.08
N ALA A 653 -3.03 -4.91 -3.40
CA ALA A 653 -2.93 -6.31 -3.84
C ALA A 653 -3.22 -7.33 -2.71
N ASN A 654 -2.97 -6.95 -1.45
CA ASN A 654 -3.08 -7.80 -0.25
C ASN A 654 -4.11 -7.30 0.77
N ALA A 655 -4.90 -6.29 0.41
CA ALA A 655 -5.89 -5.73 1.31
C ALA A 655 -7.11 -5.26 0.52
N MET A 656 -8.22 -5.18 1.23
CA MET A 656 -9.49 -4.68 0.74
C MET A 656 -10.03 -3.63 1.70
N SER A 657 -11.18 -3.04 1.38
CA SER A 657 -11.83 -2.02 2.21
C SER A 657 -13.09 -2.59 2.88
N SER A 658 -13.34 -2.21 4.14
CA SER A 658 -14.61 -2.45 4.83
C SER A 658 -15.83 -1.81 4.14
N GLU A 659 -15.66 -0.88 3.20
CA GLU A 659 -16.76 -0.37 2.37
C GLU A 659 -17.29 -1.36 1.34
N SER A 660 -16.52 -2.41 1.04
CA SER A 660 -16.95 -3.46 0.11
C SER A 660 -17.60 -4.63 0.86
N PRO A 661 -18.82 -5.08 0.48
CA PRO A 661 -19.46 -6.20 1.13
C PRO A 661 -18.74 -7.53 0.86
N GLU A 662 -18.01 -7.68 -0.24
CA GLU A 662 -17.25 -8.89 -0.60
C GLU A 662 -16.18 -9.27 0.44
N PRO A 663 -15.24 -8.37 0.82
CA PRO A 663 -14.25 -8.68 1.85
C PRO A 663 -14.87 -8.84 3.25
N ILE A 664 -16.04 -8.26 3.54
CA ILE A 664 -16.78 -8.54 4.79
C ILE A 664 -17.34 -9.96 4.74
N TYR A 665 -18.03 -10.30 3.65
CA TYR A 665 -18.67 -11.60 3.46
C TYR A 665 -17.66 -12.74 3.57
N PHE A 666 -16.48 -12.59 2.96
CA PHE A 666 -15.40 -13.58 3.01
C PHE A 666 -14.32 -13.30 4.07
N ALA A 667 -14.54 -12.38 5.03
CA ALA A 667 -13.49 -11.89 5.93
C ALA A 667 -12.67 -13.02 6.58
N LYS A 668 -13.36 -14.02 7.15
CA LYS A 668 -12.73 -15.20 7.78
C LYS A 668 -11.85 -16.00 6.80
N TYR A 669 -12.34 -16.20 5.59
CA TYR A 669 -11.71 -17.04 4.57
C TYR A 669 -10.61 -16.32 3.80
N TRP A 670 -10.70 -15.00 3.61
CA TRP A 670 -9.68 -14.22 2.93
C TRP A 670 -8.58 -13.72 3.87
N ASN A 671 -8.81 -13.70 5.18
CA ASN A 671 -7.86 -13.19 6.16
C ASN A 671 -6.44 -13.75 5.98
N ILE A 672 -5.45 -12.89 6.19
CA ILE A 672 -4.04 -13.24 6.34
C ILE A 672 -3.71 -13.17 7.84
N PRO A 673 -3.62 -14.30 8.56
CA PRO A 673 -3.38 -14.30 10.00
C PRO A 673 -2.10 -13.53 10.36
N GLY A 674 -2.23 -12.60 11.31
CA GLY A 674 -1.12 -11.75 11.76
C GLY A 674 -0.86 -10.51 10.91
N ALA A 675 -1.55 -10.31 9.78
CA ALA A 675 -1.42 -9.09 8.99
C ALA A 675 -2.13 -7.91 9.68
N GLY A 676 -1.46 -6.75 9.69
CA GLY A 676 -2.03 -5.51 10.22
C GLY A 676 -3.07 -4.89 9.29
N GLY A 677 -4.06 -4.22 9.87
CA GLY A 677 -4.98 -3.33 9.15
C GLY A 677 -4.60 -1.87 9.32
N TYR A 678 -5.03 -1.03 8.37
CA TYR A 678 -4.84 0.42 8.38
C TYR A 678 -6.20 1.10 8.22
N THR A 679 -6.37 2.29 8.79
CA THR A 679 -7.56 3.10 8.52
C THR A 679 -7.25 4.10 7.40
N PHE A 680 -8.16 4.21 6.43
CA PHE A 680 -8.12 5.23 5.39
C PHE A 680 -9.42 6.05 5.40
N LYS A 681 -9.37 7.24 4.79
CA LYS A 681 -10.54 8.10 4.65
C LYS A 681 -11.23 7.80 3.32
N PHE A 682 -12.34 7.08 3.37
CA PHE A 682 -13.17 6.85 2.20
C PHE A 682 -14.10 8.05 1.98
N THR A 683 -14.08 8.63 0.79
CA THR A 683 -14.99 9.72 0.39
C THR A 683 -15.93 9.20 -0.69
N GLU A 684 -17.20 9.08 -0.33
CA GLU A 684 -18.31 8.76 -1.23
C GLU A 684 -18.93 10.03 -1.81
N TYR A 685 -19.32 9.99 -3.08
CA TYR A 685 -20.21 11.01 -3.67
C TYR A 685 -21.66 10.54 -3.60
N LEU A 686 -22.49 11.34 -2.95
CA LEU A 686 -23.91 11.09 -2.82
C LEU A 686 -24.67 11.56 -4.08
N GLN A 687 -25.89 11.04 -4.28
CA GLN A 687 -26.71 11.35 -5.45
C GLN A 687 -27.09 12.85 -5.54
N ASP A 688 -27.13 13.54 -4.41
CA ASP A 688 -27.39 14.98 -4.32
C ASP A 688 -26.16 15.85 -4.67
N GLY A 689 -25.02 15.22 -4.97
CA GLY A 689 -23.76 15.87 -5.31
C GLY A 689 -22.89 16.30 -4.13
N ASN A 690 -23.33 16.02 -2.89
CA ASN A 690 -22.49 16.16 -1.70
C ASN A 690 -21.47 15.01 -1.58
N THR A 691 -20.48 15.20 -0.72
CA THR A 691 -19.55 14.14 -0.33
C THR A 691 -19.80 13.70 1.09
N ARG A 692 -19.63 12.40 1.35
CA ARG A 692 -19.55 11.84 2.68
C ARG A 692 -18.18 11.23 2.85
N THR A 693 -17.43 11.63 3.88
CA THR A 693 -16.16 10.99 4.20
C THR A 693 -16.30 10.16 5.47
N THR A 694 -15.94 8.88 5.40
CA THR A 694 -15.93 7.92 6.50
C THR A 694 -14.51 7.41 6.74
N GLY A 695 -14.21 7.03 7.99
CA GLY A 695 -12.99 6.31 8.33
C GLY A 695 -13.23 4.82 8.16
N GLU A 696 -12.51 4.18 7.26
CA GLU A 696 -12.73 2.79 6.86
C GLU A 696 -11.47 1.96 7.09
N HIS A 697 -11.63 0.72 7.52
CA HIS A 697 -10.53 -0.17 7.82
C HIS A 697 -10.16 -1.02 6.61
N SER A 698 -8.87 -1.22 6.41
CA SER A 698 -8.38 -2.19 5.46
C SER A 698 -8.54 -3.60 6.03
N ILE A 699 -9.08 -4.52 5.25
CA ILE A 699 -9.19 -5.93 5.58
C ILE A 699 -8.06 -6.66 4.85
N PRO A 700 -7.08 -7.25 5.54
CA PRO A 700 -6.06 -8.09 4.91
C PRO A 700 -6.72 -9.25 4.16
N ALA A 701 -6.37 -9.41 2.88
CA ALA A 701 -7.02 -10.37 2.00
C ALA A 701 -6.01 -11.09 1.12
N CYS A 702 -5.98 -12.41 1.22
CA CYS A 702 -5.05 -13.28 0.51
C CYS A 702 -5.51 -13.58 -0.92
N ASN A 703 -4.60 -13.50 -1.90
CA ASN A 703 -4.86 -13.80 -3.31
C ASN A 703 -5.14 -15.30 -3.61
N ALA A 704 -5.13 -16.19 -2.61
CA ALA A 704 -5.48 -17.60 -2.78
C ALA A 704 -7.00 -17.84 -2.95
N GLY A 705 -7.84 -16.90 -2.48
CA GLY A 705 -9.29 -16.92 -2.66
C GLY A 705 -9.75 -16.49 -4.05
N CYS A 706 -11.05 -16.28 -4.24
CA CYS A 706 -11.63 -15.71 -5.47
C CYS A 706 -11.45 -14.18 -5.59
N ILE A 707 -10.71 -13.54 -4.68
CA ILE A 707 -10.42 -12.10 -4.74
C ILE A 707 -9.75 -11.67 -6.07
N ASN A 708 -8.95 -12.52 -6.69
CA ASN A 708 -8.36 -12.20 -7.99
C ASN A 708 -9.41 -12.10 -9.11
N ASP A 709 -10.51 -12.87 -9.02
CA ASP A 709 -11.66 -12.71 -9.91
C ASP A 709 -12.38 -11.39 -9.66
N PHE A 710 -12.49 -10.98 -8.39
CA PHE A 710 -13.07 -9.69 -8.03
C PHE A 710 -12.27 -8.50 -8.59
N TYR A 711 -10.93 -8.49 -8.43
CA TYR A 711 -10.09 -7.46 -9.05
C TYR A 711 -10.22 -7.47 -10.57
N SER A 712 -10.17 -8.66 -11.18
CA SER A 712 -10.31 -8.78 -12.63
C SER A 712 -11.66 -8.30 -13.10
N ARG A 713 -12.72 -8.50 -12.30
CA ARG A 713 -14.04 -7.92 -12.53
C ARG A 713 -13.99 -6.41 -12.63
N ASN A 714 -13.49 -5.80 -11.58
CA ASN A 714 -13.42 -4.35 -11.45
C ASN A 714 -12.52 -3.71 -12.53
N ILE A 715 -11.41 -4.36 -12.90
CA ILE A 715 -10.53 -3.91 -13.99
C ILE A 715 -11.26 -3.96 -15.32
N HIS A 716 -11.93 -5.07 -15.63
CA HIS A 716 -12.68 -5.21 -16.88
C HIS A 716 -13.78 -4.14 -16.99
N GLU A 717 -14.60 -3.98 -15.96
CA GLU A 717 -15.68 -2.99 -15.94
C GLU A 717 -15.13 -1.55 -16.07
N LEU A 718 -14.03 -1.24 -15.39
CA LEU A 718 -13.34 0.04 -15.49
C LEU A 718 -12.84 0.33 -16.92
N LEU A 719 -12.14 -0.63 -17.53
CA LEU A 719 -11.51 -0.44 -18.83
C LEU A 719 -12.53 -0.43 -19.98
N THR A 720 -13.66 -1.13 -19.81
CA THR A 720 -14.77 -1.15 -20.79
C THR A 720 -15.78 -0.02 -20.59
N HIS A 721 -15.74 0.69 -19.46
CA HIS A 721 -16.60 1.84 -19.21
C HIS A 721 -16.41 2.93 -20.29
N PRO A 722 -17.46 3.65 -20.73
CA PRO A 722 -17.33 4.68 -21.77
C PRO A 722 -16.31 5.80 -21.46
N GLN A 723 -16.04 6.05 -20.18
CA GLN A 723 -15.05 7.01 -19.68
C GLN A 723 -13.73 6.36 -19.22
N GLY A 724 -13.57 5.04 -19.36
CA GLY A 724 -12.36 4.30 -18.97
C GLY A 724 -11.09 4.74 -19.70
N ALA A 725 -11.22 5.43 -20.84
CA ALA A 725 -10.11 5.95 -21.63
C ALA A 725 -9.16 6.89 -20.84
N ALA A 726 -9.64 7.59 -19.80
CA ALA A 726 -8.79 8.46 -18.97
C ALA A 726 -7.83 7.69 -18.07
N ALA A 727 -8.09 6.41 -17.77
CA ALA A 727 -7.13 5.55 -17.10
C ALA A 727 -5.86 5.43 -17.95
N ALA A 728 -4.71 5.53 -17.29
CA ALA A 728 -3.37 5.36 -17.86
C ALA A 728 -2.72 4.08 -17.35
N ALA A 729 -2.96 3.74 -16.09
CA ALA A 729 -2.43 2.54 -15.47
C ALA A 729 -3.35 1.98 -14.39
N ILE A 730 -3.23 0.68 -14.14
CA ILE A 730 -3.66 0.05 -12.90
C ILE A 730 -2.46 0.00 -11.96
N TYR A 731 -2.61 0.55 -10.75
CA TYR A 731 -1.57 0.63 -9.73
C TYR A 731 -1.92 -0.27 -8.55
N PHE A 732 -1.02 -1.18 -8.17
CA PHE A 732 -1.17 -2.00 -6.97
C PHE A 732 -0.18 -1.63 -5.87
N ASP A 733 -0.72 -1.18 -4.76
CA ASP A 733 -0.06 -1.07 -3.46
C ASP A 733 -0.02 -2.44 -2.74
N LEU A 734 0.75 -2.55 -1.66
CA LEU A 734 0.87 -3.75 -0.83
C LEU A 734 1.25 -5.02 -1.65
N CYS A 735 2.05 -4.83 -2.70
CA CYS A 735 2.39 -5.86 -3.69
C CYS A 735 3.66 -6.66 -3.31
N GLY A 736 3.95 -6.86 -2.03
CA GLY A 736 5.10 -7.64 -1.53
C GLY A 736 4.84 -9.16 -1.42
N ASN A 737 5.85 -9.96 -1.09
CA ASN A 737 5.74 -11.42 -0.98
C ASN A 737 5.60 -11.92 0.49
N GLY A 738 4.56 -11.49 1.19
CA GLY A 738 4.30 -11.97 2.56
C GLY A 738 3.88 -13.44 2.64
N THR A 739 4.05 -14.08 3.79
CA THR A 739 3.54 -15.44 4.07
C THR A 739 2.11 -15.43 4.58
N CYS A 740 1.33 -16.44 4.25
CA CYS A 740 0.00 -16.69 4.82
C CYS A 740 -0.04 -18.09 5.47
N SER A 741 -0.65 -18.18 6.66
CA SER A 741 -0.84 -19.42 7.41
C SER A 741 -2.30 -19.85 7.54
N ASN A 742 -3.21 -19.23 6.77
CA ASN A 742 -4.63 -19.55 6.86
C ASN A 742 -4.92 -20.91 6.22
N ARG A 743 -5.38 -21.86 7.04
CA ARG A 743 -5.73 -23.21 6.59
C ARG A 743 -7.03 -23.27 5.78
N LEU A 744 -7.93 -22.31 5.97
CA LEU A 744 -9.26 -22.34 5.37
C LEU A 744 -9.19 -22.25 3.83
N HIS A 745 -8.23 -21.49 3.30
CA HIS A 745 -7.97 -21.39 1.86
C HIS A 745 -6.70 -22.13 1.40
N GLY A 746 -6.05 -22.90 2.28
CA GLY A 746 -4.94 -23.80 1.92
C GLY A 746 -3.53 -23.20 1.96
N CYS A 747 -3.35 -21.94 2.37
CA CYS A 747 -1.99 -21.38 2.54
C CYS A 747 -1.27 -21.94 3.77
N GLY A 748 -2.02 -22.27 4.83
CA GLY A 748 -1.53 -23.04 5.97
C GLY A 748 -1.89 -24.52 5.84
N PHE A 749 -0.94 -25.41 6.09
CA PHE A 749 -1.20 -26.86 6.09
C PHE A 749 -0.11 -27.63 6.87
N GLN A 750 -0.39 -28.89 7.20
CA GLN A 750 0.63 -29.81 7.69
C GLN A 750 1.27 -30.55 6.54
N ASP A 751 2.61 -30.56 6.49
CA ASP A 751 3.34 -31.34 5.49
C ASP A 751 3.32 -32.85 5.78
N LYS A 752 3.99 -33.66 4.95
CA LYS A 752 4.02 -35.12 5.09
C LYS A 752 4.77 -35.59 6.36
N PHE A 753 5.51 -34.71 7.02
CA PHE A 753 6.22 -34.96 8.27
C PHE A 753 5.51 -34.33 9.49
N GLY A 754 4.33 -33.71 9.28
CA GLY A 754 3.54 -33.08 10.34
C GLY A 754 4.02 -31.69 10.74
N ARG A 755 4.94 -31.05 9.99
CA ARG A 755 5.35 -29.66 10.23
C ARG A 755 4.27 -28.70 9.76
N GLU A 756 4.08 -27.62 10.51
CA GLU A 756 3.18 -26.53 10.15
C GLU A 756 3.81 -25.62 9.10
N ILE A 757 3.25 -25.60 7.90
CA ILE A 757 3.77 -24.85 6.76
C ILE A 757 2.97 -23.57 6.54
N LYS A 758 3.70 -22.50 6.21
CA LYS A 758 3.16 -21.23 5.71
C LYS A 758 3.55 -21.06 4.24
N THR A 759 2.67 -20.44 3.46
CA THR A 759 2.87 -20.27 2.02
C THR A 759 3.15 -18.82 1.68
N PHE A 760 4.19 -18.55 0.88
CA PHE A 760 4.45 -17.23 0.31
C PHE A 760 3.36 -16.84 -0.70
N ALA A 761 2.95 -15.58 -0.71
CA ALA A 761 1.94 -15.07 -1.64
C ALA A 761 2.37 -15.11 -3.12
N LEU A 762 3.62 -15.45 -3.43
CA LEU A 762 4.30 -15.33 -4.71
C LEU A 762 3.43 -15.75 -5.90
N LEU A 763 3.00 -17.02 -5.96
CA LEU A 763 2.26 -17.53 -7.12
C LEU A 763 0.84 -16.98 -7.18
N HIS A 764 0.14 -16.91 -6.04
CA HIS A 764 -1.22 -16.38 -5.97
C HIS A 764 -1.31 -14.90 -6.38
N LYS A 765 -0.32 -14.09 -5.99
CA LYS A 765 -0.23 -12.68 -6.35
C LYS A 765 0.30 -12.49 -7.76
N ARG A 766 1.22 -13.34 -8.23
CA ARG A 766 1.61 -13.38 -9.65
C ARG A 766 0.38 -13.55 -10.56
N GLU A 767 -0.57 -14.41 -10.20
CA GLU A 767 -1.82 -14.56 -10.98
C GLU A 767 -2.62 -13.25 -11.07
N LEU A 768 -2.72 -12.47 -10.00
CA LEU A 768 -3.36 -11.14 -10.04
C LEU A 768 -2.66 -10.22 -11.05
N ILE A 769 -1.33 -10.13 -10.97
CA ILE A 769 -0.56 -9.24 -11.83
C ILE A 769 -0.61 -9.71 -13.29
N LYS A 770 -0.49 -11.01 -13.55
CA LYS A 770 -0.59 -11.61 -14.89
C LYS A 770 -1.94 -11.29 -15.56
N ARG A 771 -3.04 -11.47 -14.84
CA ARG A 771 -4.39 -11.15 -15.33
C ARG A 771 -4.61 -9.65 -15.55
N THR A 772 -3.99 -8.83 -14.71
CA THR A 772 -4.04 -7.36 -14.85
C THR A 772 -3.26 -6.89 -16.07
N VAL A 773 -2.05 -7.42 -16.29
CA VAL A 773 -1.21 -7.07 -17.45
C VAL A 773 -1.90 -7.42 -18.76
N ARG A 774 -2.52 -8.61 -18.87
CA ARG A 774 -3.30 -8.99 -20.05
C ARG A 774 -4.40 -7.98 -20.36
N GLN A 775 -5.23 -7.64 -19.37
CA GLN A 775 -6.34 -6.71 -19.56
C GLN A 775 -5.87 -5.27 -19.84
N ALA A 776 -4.89 -4.78 -19.07
CA ALA A 776 -4.35 -3.43 -19.23
C ALA A 776 -3.68 -3.25 -20.60
N HIS A 777 -2.82 -4.18 -21.00
CA HIS A 777 -2.10 -4.08 -22.28
C HIS A 777 -3.02 -4.26 -23.49
N ALA A 778 -4.06 -5.10 -23.38
CA ALA A 778 -5.10 -5.20 -24.40
C ALA A 778 -5.86 -3.86 -24.61
N ALA A 779 -5.88 -2.99 -23.59
CA ALA A 779 -6.46 -1.66 -23.62
C ALA A 779 -5.43 -0.52 -23.78
N ASP A 780 -4.17 -0.81 -24.14
CA ASP A 780 -3.05 0.14 -24.24
C ASP A 780 -2.80 0.94 -22.94
N LYS A 781 -2.95 0.27 -21.79
CA LYS A 781 -2.72 0.80 -20.43
C LYS A 781 -1.52 0.14 -19.78
N GLN A 782 -0.97 0.78 -18.75
CA GLN A 782 0.18 0.28 -18.00
C GLN A 782 -0.22 -0.43 -16.70
N VAL A 783 0.71 -1.19 -16.11
CA VAL A 783 0.58 -1.77 -14.77
C VAL A 783 1.71 -1.28 -13.88
N TRP A 784 1.38 -0.67 -12.76
CA TRP A 784 2.34 -0.14 -11.80
C TRP A 784 2.19 -0.89 -10.48
N ILE A 785 3.30 -1.03 -9.77
CA ILE A 785 3.34 -1.76 -8.50
C ILE A 785 4.16 -1.03 -7.46
N HIS A 786 3.78 -1.23 -6.21
CA HIS A 786 4.48 -0.74 -5.04
C HIS A 786 4.58 -1.83 -3.98
N ALA A 787 5.78 -1.98 -3.41
CA ALA A 787 6.09 -2.96 -2.38
C ALA A 787 7.26 -2.46 -1.51
N GLN A 788 7.20 -1.20 -1.07
CA GLN A 788 8.36 -0.52 -0.48
C GLN A 788 9.57 -0.64 -1.43
N ARG A 789 10.69 -1.23 -0.99
CA ARG A 789 11.85 -1.58 -1.84
C ARG A 789 11.99 -3.08 -2.13
N SER A 790 11.02 -3.91 -1.73
CA SER A 790 11.09 -5.36 -1.90
C SER A 790 10.62 -5.78 -3.29
N PHE A 791 11.56 -6.09 -4.17
CA PHE A 791 11.26 -6.47 -5.56
C PHE A 791 11.48 -7.97 -5.82
N PHE A 792 10.48 -8.63 -6.40
CA PHE A 792 10.53 -10.05 -6.76
C PHE A 792 10.34 -10.21 -8.28
N PRO A 793 11.37 -10.50 -9.09
CA PRO A 793 11.25 -10.57 -10.54
C PRO A 793 10.19 -11.58 -11.03
N MET A 794 9.94 -12.64 -10.28
CA MET A 794 8.92 -13.66 -10.57
C MET A 794 7.48 -13.15 -10.51
N MET A 795 7.24 -11.98 -9.91
CA MET A 795 5.90 -11.43 -9.74
C MET A 795 5.87 -9.98 -10.20
N ASN A 796 6.78 -9.17 -9.67
CA ASN A 796 6.90 -7.75 -9.96
C ASN A 796 7.51 -7.47 -11.34
N GLY A 797 8.28 -8.41 -11.90
CA GLY A 797 8.89 -8.29 -13.24
C GLY A 797 7.87 -8.29 -14.39
N LEU A 798 6.60 -8.60 -14.13
CA LEU A 798 5.51 -8.47 -15.10
C LEU A 798 5.06 -7.02 -15.30
N ALA A 799 5.26 -6.14 -14.31
CA ALA A 799 4.72 -4.79 -14.31
C ALA A 799 5.55 -3.79 -15.14
N ASP A 800 4.90 -2.72 -15.59
CA ASP A 800 5.50 -1.64 -16.36
C ASP A 800 6.49 -0.79 -15.55
N PHE A 801 6.09 -0.47 -14.32
CA PHE A 801 6.84 0.37 -13.39
C PHE A 801 6.79 -0.17 -11.95
N PHE A 802 7.93 -0.03 -11.26
CA PHE A 802 8.07 -0.18 -9.82
C PHE A 802 8.23 1.19 -9.17
N PHE A 803 7.53 1.41 -8.05
CA PHE A 803 7.44 2.72 -7.40
C PHE A 803 8.02 2.72 -5.96
N PRO A 804 9.33 2.49 -5.76
CA PRO A 804 9.95 2.46 -4.42
C PRO A 804 10.28 3.85 -3.87
N GLY A 805 10.57 3.96 -2.56
CA GLY A 805 11.07 5.20 -1.93
C GLY A 805 10.39 5.56 -0.61
N GLU A 806 9.17 5.08 -0.40
CA GLU A 806 8.40 5.32 0.83
C GLU A 806 9.14 4.84 2.10
N GLN A 807 9.91 3.75 2.01
CA GLN A 807 10.67 3.21 3.13
C GLN A 807 11.65 4.20 3.79
N PHE A 808 12.01 5.28 3.09
CA PHE A 808 12.95 6.28 3.57
C PHE A 808 12.25 7.42 4.33
N GLU A 809 10.92 7.44 4.42
CA GLU A 809 10.16 8.48 5.14
C GLU A 809 10.60 8.65 6.59
N ALA A 810 10.91 7.55 7.29
CA ALA A 810 11.40 7.61 8.66
C ALA A 810 12.76 8.32 8.79
N LEU A 811 13.66 8.16 7.82
CA LEU A 811 14.93 8.89 7.76
C LEU A 811 14.70 10.37 7.43
N MET A 812 13.76 10.63 6.50
CA MET A 812 13.36 11.98 6.12
C MET A 812 12.70 12.75 7.26
N ALA A 813 12.12 12.10 8.26
CA ALA A 813 11.67 12.78 9.47
C ALA A 813 12.85 13.41 10.24
N ARG A 814 14.04 12.81 10.18
CA ARG A 814 15.22 13.18 10.98
C ARG A 814 16.18 14.13 10.25
N THR A 815 16.38 13.93 8.95
CA THR A 815 17.32 14.72 8.13
C THR A 815 16.66 15.24 6.86
N LEU A 816 17.11 16.38 6.31
CA LEU A 816 16.64 16.90 5.01
C LEU A 816 17.42 16.28 3.84
N TYR A 817 18.53 15.59 4.11
CA TYR A 817 19.47 15.12 3.10
C TYR A 817 19.74 13.60 3.16
N PRO A 818 18.74 12.73 3.40
CA PRO A 818 19.03 11.30 3.59
C PRO A 818 19.60 10.64 2.34
N PHE A 819 19.21 11.10 1.14
CA PHE A 819 19.70 10.57 -0.13
C PHE A 819 21.20 10.75 -0.34
N THR A 820 21.79 11.86 0.14
CA THR A 820 23.23 12.12 -0.01
C THR A 820 24.03 11.65 1.21
N ASP A 821 23.43 11.61 2.40
CA ASP A 821 24.17 11.48 3.66
C ASP A 821 23.99 10.12 4.35
N GLU A 822 22.85 9.45 4.17
CA GLU A 822 22.49 8.26 4.97
C GLU A 822 22.19 7.02 4.13
N ILE A 823 21.59 7.17 2.95
CA ILE A 823 21.22 6.05 2.07
C ILE A 823 22.48 5.55 1.34
N PRO A 824 22.89 4.27 1.52
CA PRO A 824 24.06 3.73 0.86
C PRO A 824 23.96 3.76 -0.67
N GLU A 825 25.05 4.12 -1.34
CA GLU A 825 25.10 4.20 -2.81
C GLU A 825 24.74 2.87 -3.50
N LEU A 826 25.05 1.74 -2.82
CA LEU A 826 24.73 0.39 -3.27
C LEU A 826 23.24 0.23 -3.63
N ILE A 827 22.33 0.88 -2.91
CA ILE A 827 20.88 0.81 -3.15
C ILE A 827 20.52 1.42 -4.50
N PHE A 828 21.12 2.55 -4.88
CA PHE A 828 20.87 3.19 -6.18
C PHE A 828 21.45 2.38 -7.35
N LYS A 829 22.52 1.60 -7.10
CA LYS A 829 23.13 0.73 -8.12
C LYS A 829 22.38 -0.58 -8.32
N SER A 830 21.57 -1.00 -7.35
CA SER A 830 20.87 -2.28 -7.33
C SER A 830 19.34 -2.10 -7.28
N GLU A 831 18.77 -1.87 -6.10
CA GLU A 831 17.33 -1.86 -5.82
C GLU A 831 16.54 -0.73 -6.51
N PHE A 832 17.20 0.33 -6.97
CA PHE A 832 16.57 1.41 -7.77
C PHE A 832 17.06 1.42 -9.23
N ASN A 833 17.98 0.52 -9.59
CA ASN A 833 18.54 0.48 -10.94
C ASN A 833 17.60 -0.30 -11.86
N ARG A 834 16.90 0.42 -12.73
CA ARG A 834 15.99 -0.15 -13.75
C ARG A 834 16.62 -1.26 -14.59
N ASN A 835 17.93 -1.20 -14.86
CA ASN A 835 18.63 -2.22 -15.66
C ASN A 835 18.90 -3.51 -14.87
N ILE A 836 19.08 -3.39 -13.55
CA ILE A 836 19.14 -4.55 -12.64
C ILE A 836 17.74 -5.14 -12.47
N LEU A 837 16.74 -4.29 -12.21
CA LEU A 837 15.38 -4.72 -11.95
C LEU A 837 14.64 -5.27 -13.19
N GLY A 838 14.99 -4.80 -14.38
CA GLY A 838 14.31 -5.15 -15.62
C GLY A 838 12.91 -4.54 -15.76
N THR A 839 12.63 -3.44 -15.05
CA THR A 839 11.36 -2.68 -15.13
C THR A 839 11.61 -1.18 -14.94
N GLY A 840 10.66 -0.33 -15.34
CA GLY A 840 10.75 1.10 -15.09
C GLY A 840 10.79 1.39 -13.58
N VAL A 841 11.56 2.38 -13.15
CA VAL A 841 11.66 2.75 -11.73
C VAL A 841 11.39 4.24 -11.57
N ILE A 842 10.47 4.58 -10.68
CA ILE A 842 10.19 5.96 -10.27
C ILE A 842 10.30 6.04 -8.76
N CYS A 843 11.10 6.97 -8.27
CA CYS A 843 11.28 7.19 -6.84
C CYS A 843 10.08 7.94 -6.26
N TRP A 844 9.40 7.34 -5.29
CA TRP A 844 8.58 8.06 -4.32
C TRP A 844 9.49 8.98 -3.52
N THR A 845 9.36 10.29 -3.69
CA THR A 845 10.39 11.23 -3.23
C THR A 845 10.34 11.53 -1.75
N ALA A 846 9.14 11.65 -1.15
CA ALA A 846 8.92 11.84 0.29
C ALA A 846 9.67 13.01 0.98
N VAL A 847 10.47 13.81 0.28
CA VAL A 847 11.39 14.83 0.85
C VAL A 847 10.70 15.78 1.84
N THR A 848 9.43 16.10 1.60
CA THR A 848 8.63 17.00 2.43
C THR A 848 7.49 16.30 3.18
N SER A 849 7.54 14.97 3.35
CA SER A 849 6.55 14.22 4.14
C SER A 849 6.70 14.51 5.66
N LEU A 850 5.76 14.04 6.47
CA LEU A 850 5.80 14.07 7.95
C LEU A 850 6.16 15.46 8.56
N GLN A 851 5.16 16.35 8.68
CA GLN A 851 5.27 17.69 9.29
C GLN A 851 6.12 18.74 8.52
N ARG A 852 6.83 18.35 7.46
CA ARG A 852 7.69 19.24 6.64
C ARG A 852 6.99 19.93 5.46
N ALA A 853 5.71 19.69 5.25
CA ALA A 853 4.90 20.47 4.32
C ALA A 853 4.92 21.99 4.66
N LYS A 854 5.27 22.36 5.89
CA LYS A 854 5.43 23.74 6.36
C LYS A 854 6.84 24.32 6.18
N LEU A 855 7.82 23.54 5.70
CA LEU A 855 9.18 24.04 5.50
C LEU A 855 9.20 25.27 4.57
N PRO A 856 10.10 26.24 4.80
CA PRO A 856 10.34 27.32 3.86
C PRO A 856 10.63 26.78 2.46
N VAL A 857 10.14 27.47 1.43
CA VAL A 857 10.33 27.09 0.01
C VAL A 857 11.81 26.82 -0.31
N LYS A 858 12.73 27.62 0.26
CA LYS A 858 14.17 27.46 0.07
C LYS A 858 14.70 26.12 0.58
N GLU A 859 14.17 25.60 1.68
CA GLU A 859 14.59 24.30 2.24
C GLU A 859 14.00 23.14 1.44
N LYS A 860 12.72 23.24 1.05
CA LYS A 860 12.10 22.24 0.14
C LYS A 860 12.89 22.14 -1.17
N LYS A 861 13.28 23.28 -1.73
CA LYS A 861 14.15 23.36 -2.92
C LYS A 861 15.48 22.65 -2.67
N ARG A 862 16.19 22.98 -1.58
CA ARG A 862 17.49 22.37 -1.24
C ARG A 862 17.40 20.85 -1.03
N GLY A 863 16.40 20.37 -0.29
CA GLY A 863 16.19 18.93 -0.11
C GLY A 863 15.92 18.22 -1.43
N THR A 864 15.13 18.84 -2.32
CA THR A 864 14.84 18.28 -3.65
C THR A 864 16.09 18.28 -4.53
N GLU A 865 16.88 19.36 -4.55
CA GLU A 865 18.15 19.42 -5.30
C GLU A 865 19.18 18.39 -4.79
N ALA A 866 19.22 18.16 -3.47
CA ALA A 866 20.08 17.14 -2.87
C ALA A 866 19.69 15.73 -3.33
N MET A 867 18.40 15.40 -3.27
CA MET A 867 17.89 14.13 -3.78
C MET A 867 18.20 13.95 -5.28
N GLU A 868 17.87 14.94 -6.10
CA GLU A 868 18.10 14.89 -7.55
C GLU A 868 19.59 14.76 -7.90
N SER A 869 20.49 15.29 -7.07
CA SER A 869 21.94 15.10 -7.26
C SER A 869 22.36 13.63 -7.22
N MET A 870 21.61 12.77 -6.52
CA MET A 870 21.77 11.32 -6.55
C MET A 870 20.95 10.67 -7.65
N LEU A 871 19.66 11.00 -7.80
CA LEU A 871 18.80 10.32 -8.77
C LEU A 871 19.29 10.52 -10.23
N LEU A 872 19.74 11.73 -10.58
CA LEU A 872 20.30 12.03 -11.90
C LEU A 872 21.61 11.28 -12.19
N LEU A 873 22.43 11.02 -11.16
CA LEU A 873 23.65 10.24 -11.33
C LEU A 873 23.38 8.78 -11.67
N HIS A 874 22.19 8.27 -11.31
CA HIS A 874 21.82 6.87 -11.41
C HIS A 874 20.69 6.58 -12.42
N ASP A 875 20.25 7.57 -13.21
CA ASP A 875 19.15 7.42 -14.19
C ASP A 875 17.85 6.94 -13.52
N ILE A 876 17.47 7.60 -12.43
CA ILE A 876 16.24 7.31 -11.68
C ILE A 876 15.29 8.50 -11.84
N ASP A 877 14.06 8.23 -12.30
CA ASP A 877 13.03 9.26 -12.38
C ASP A 877 12.42 9.53 -11.00
N ALA A 878 12.08 10.78 -10.72
CA ALA A 878 11.44 11.19 -9.48
C ALA A 878 9.92 11.33 -9.64
N SER A 879 9.19 11.18 -8.55
CA SER A 879 7.82 11.65 -8.44
C SER A 879 7.76 13.07 -7.88
N THR A 880 6.72 13.84 -8.19
CA THR A 880 6.47 15.10 -7.44
C THR A 880 5.90 14.90 -6.02
N VAL A 881 5.60 13.66 -5.62
CA VAL A 881 4.93 13.34 -4.34
C VAL A 881 5.83 13.71 -3.17
N TYR A 882 5.49 14.82 -2.51
CA TYR A 882 6.28 15.44 -1.44
C TYR A 882 7.67 15.95 -1.89
N ALA A 883 7.80 16.45 -3.12
CA ALA A 883 8.99 17.16 -3.59
C ALA A 883 8.67 18.61 -4.00
N TYR A 884 9.70 19.46 -4.10
CA TYR A 884 9.54 20.81 -4.62
C TYR A 884 9.43 20.78 -6.15
N GLN A 885 8.18 20.72 -6.62
CA GLN A 885 7.83 20.48 -8.02
C GLN A 885 8.57 21.36 -9.06
N PRO A 886 8.83 22.67 -8.85
CA PRO A 886 9.53 23.48 -9.85
C PRO A 886 10.93 22.98 -10.22
N VAL A 887 11.64 22.32 -9.28
CA VAL A 887 12.95 21.71 -9.57
C VAL A 887 12.77 20.56 -10.57
N LEU A 888 11.85 19.65 -10.30
CA LEU A 888 11.58 18.48 -11.14
C LEU A 888 11.07 18.88 -12.53
N ALA A 889 10.12 19.82 -12.58
CA ALA A 889 9.60 20.34 -13.85
C ALA A 889 10.72 20.94 -14.73
N SER A 890 11.67 21.65 -14.12
CA SER A 890 12.84 22.20 -14.83
C SER A 890 13.73 21.09 -15.39
N ILE A 891 14.03 20.06 -14.59
CA ILE A 891 14.82 18.89 -15.02
C ILE A 891 14.13 18.19 -16.19
N TRP A 892 12.84 17.89 -16.11
CA TRP A 892 12.11 17.20 -17.18
C TRP A 892 12.00 18.02 -18.46
N ASN A 893 11.87 19.34 -18.36
CA ASN A 893 11.87 20.22 -19.54
C ASN A 893 13.23 20.19 -20.23
N ILE A 894 14.32 20.19 -19.45
CA ILE A 894 15.68 20.08 -19.98
C ILE A 894 15.88 18.69 -20.61
N GLN A 895 15.53 17.61 -19.91
CA GLN A 895 15.63 16.26 -20.46
C GLN A 895 14.87 16.09 -21.78
N ARG A 896 13.63 16.61 -21.86
CA ARG A 896 12.81 16.61 -23.08
C ARG A 896 13.48 17.34 -24.23
N ARG A 897 14.05 18.52 -23.98
CA ARG A 897 14.80 19.28 -24.99
C ARG A 897 15.93 18.44 -25.59
N TYR A 898 16.61 17.64 -24.78
CA TYR A 898 17.70 16.77 -25.23
C TYR A 898 17.24 15.40 -25.73
N ARG A 899 15.91 15.17 -25.79
CA ARG A 899 15.26 13.94 -26.24
C ARG A 899 15.65 12.72 -25.38
N VAL A 900 15.78 12.93 -24.08
CA VAL A 900 16.18 11.88 -23.14
C VAL A 900 15.14 10.75 -23.05
N GLU A 901 13.87 11.07 -23.26
CA GLU A 901 12.73 10.16 -23.28
C GLU A 901 12.71 9.20 -24.48
N ASN A 902 13.51 9.47 -25.52
CA ASN A 902 13.53 8.63 -26.72
C ASN A 902 14.09 7.24 -26.40
N GLU A 903 13.45 6.19 -26.93
CA GLU A 903 13.81 4.78 -26.70
C GLU A 903 15.29 4.46 -26.99
N GLY A 904 15.89 5.11 -28.00
CA GLY A 904 17.29 4.91 -28.38
C GLY A 904 18.31 5.72 -27.55
N THR A 905 17.88 6.51 -26.56
CA THR A 905 18.79 7.30 -25.72
C THR A 905 19.62 6.40 -24.81
N LYS A 906 20.94 6.62 -24.84
CA LYS A 906 21.90 5.90 -23.99
C LYS A 906 22.26 6.73 -22.78
N PHE A 907 22.36 6.09 -21.63
CA PHE A 907 22.84 6.68 -20.38
C PHE A 907 24.22 6.12 -20.03
N PHE A 908 25.11 6.99 -19.57
CA PHE A 908 26.47 6.65 -19.17
C PHE A 908 26.67 7.10 -17.72
N ARG A 909 26.77 6.12 -16.82
CA ARG A 909 26.85 6.33 -15.36
C ARG A 909 28.25 6.80 -14.94
N PHE A 910 28.32 7.69 -13.96
CA PHE A 910 29.54 8.35 -13.51
C PHE A 910 30.70 7.43 -13.09
N ASP A 911 30.40 6.23 -12.61
CA ASP A 911 31.39 5.23 -12.16
C ASP A 911 31.80 4.24 -13.27
N ARG A 912 31.21 4.35 -14.47
CA ARG A 912 31.50 3.49 -15.63
C ARG A 912 32.03 4.25 -16.84
N GLN A 913 31.84 5.58 -16.88
CA GLN A 913 32.25 6.44 -17.99
C GLN A 913 33.53 7.22 -17.68
N THR A 914 34.32 7.51 -18.72
CA THR A 914 35.56 8.31 -18.62
C THR A 914 35.61 9.46 -19.63
N ASP A 915 34.50 9.76 -20.28
CA ASP A 915 34.41 10.75 -21.36
C ASP A 915 34.29 12.19 -20.84
N ILE A 916 33.55 12.40 -19.74
CA ILE A 916 33.36 13.72 -19.13
C ILE A 916 33.80 13.64 -17.67
N VAL A 917 34.92 14.29 -17.35
CA VAL A 917 35.61 14.13 -16.07
C VAL A 917 35.91 15.48 -15.43
N ALA A 918 35.64 15.61 -14.14
CA ALA A 918 36.01 16.77 -13.35
C ALA A 918 37.43 16.62 -12.78
N THR A 919 38.18 17.72 -12.65
CA THR A 919 39.48 17.71 -11.98
C THR A 919 39.38 17.38 -10.49
N ASP A 920 38.26 17.72 -9.85
CA ASP A 920 37.90 17.29 -8.50
C ASP A 920 36.85 16.17 -8.58
N LYS A 921 37.22 14.97 -8.12
CA LYS A 921 36.38 13.76 -8.18
C LYS A 921 35.10 13.86 -7.34
N ARG A 922 34.98 14.86 -6.46
CA ARG A 922 33.74 15.15 -5.71
C ARG A 922 32.62 15.67 -6.62
N LEU A 923 32.95 16.24 -7.78
CA LEU A 923 31.98 16.49 -8.83
C LEU A 923 31.86 15.26 -9.72
N ARG A 924 30.76 14.54 -9.56
CA ARG A 924 30.47 13.29 -10.28
C ARG A 924 29.62 13.59 -11.51
N THR A 925 29.90 12.93 -12.62
CA THR A 925 29.22 13.23 -13.90
C THR A 925 28.66 11.99 -14.56
N SER A 926 27.34 11.96 -14.74
CA SER A 926 26.67 11.03 -15.66
C SER A 926 26.16 11.80 -16.87
N TYR A 927 25.92 11.16 -18.02
CA TYR A 927 25.39 11.86 -19.18
C TYR A 927 24.53 10.98 -20.09
N TYR A 928 23.69 11.65 -20.88
CA TYR A 928 22.79 11.07 -21.86
C TYR A 928 23.29 11.39 -23.28
N VAL A 929 23.10 10.46 -24.19
CA VAL A 929 23.30 10.67 -25.63
C VAL A 929 22.04 10.21 -26.36
N SER A 930 21.33 11.16 -26.97
CA SER A 930 20.11 10.86 -27.73
C SER A 930 20.44 10.35 -29.14
N PRO A 931 19.48 9.70 -29.83
CA PRO A 931 19.68 9.26 -31.21
C PRO A 931 20.01 10.40 -32.19
N ALA A 932 19.62 11.63 -31.86
CA ALA A 932 19.95 12.82 -32.65
C ALA A 932 21.38 13.34 -32.41
N GLY A 933 22.15 12.70 -31.52
CA GLY A 933 23.52 13.09 -31.17
C GLY A 933 23.61 14.21 -30.13
N TYR A 934 22.48 14.61 -29.52
CA TYR A 934 22.50 15.57 -28.42
C TYR A 934 23.07 14.96 -27.16
N VAL A 935 23.80 15.77 -26.39
CA VAL A 935 24.50 15.34 -25.17
C VAL A 935 24.11 16.25 -24.01
N LEU A 936 23.55 15.62 -22.96
CA LEU A 936 23.18 16.26 -21.70
C LEU A 936 23.93 15.60 -20.55
N ALA A 937 24.78 16.35 -19.86
CA ALA A 937 25.51 15.86 -18.68
C ALA A 937 24.88 16.35 -17.38
N ALA A 938 24.68 15.46 -16.42
CA ALA A 938 24.36 15.78 -15.05
C ALA A 938 25.65 15.77 -14.22
N VAL A 939 26.13 16.96 -13.85
CA VAL A 939 27.29 17.15 -12.97
C VAL A 939 26.77 17.41 -11.56
N CYS A 940 27.04 16.52 -10.63
CA CYS A 940 26.44 16.50 -9.30
C CYS A 940 27.51 16.66 -8.22
N ASN A 941 27.23 17.51 -7.24
CA ASN A 941 27.97 17.64 -6.01
C ASN A 941 27.12 17.10 -4.86
N THR A 942 27.49 15.95 -4.31
CA THR A 942 26.77 15.31 -3.21
C THR A 942 27.37 15.63 -1.84
N GLU A 943 28.45 16.42 -1.82
CA GLU A 943 29.16 16.78 -0.61
C GLU A 943 28.39 17.84 0.20
N PRO A 944 28.61 17.89 1.53
CA PRO A 944 28.06 18.92 2.40
C PRO A 944 28.67 20.31 2.17
N VAL A 945 29.66 20.43 1.28
CA VAL A 945 30.38 21.67 0.97
C VAL A 945 30.27 22.01 -0.52
N LYS A 946 30.44 23.30 -0.83
CA LYS A 946 30.55 23.77 -2.22
C LYS A 946 31.83 23.21 -2.84
N VAL A 947 31.76 22.77 -4.10
CA VAL A 947 32.91 22.28 -4.85
C VAL A 947 33.02 23.05 -6.17
N SER A 948 34.24 23.45 -6.53
CA SER A 948 34.57 24.05 -7.82
C SER A 948 35.61 23.19 -8.52
N ALA A 949 35.42 22.91 -9.80
CA ALA A 949 36.36 22.14 -10.60
C ALA A 949 36.29 22.51 -12.07
N ARG A 950 37.35 22.15 -12.79
CA ARG A 950 37.40 22.20 -14.26
C ARG A 950 36.80 20.90 -14.81
N ILE A 951 35.86 21.01 -15.74
CA ILE A 951 35.18 19.88 -16.37
C ILE A 951 35.77 19.66 -17.76
N ASN A 952 36.37 18.50 -17.99
CA ASN A 952 36.92 18.09 -19.29
C ASN A 952 35.84 17.36 -20.11
N LEU A 953 35.60 17.80 -21.34
CA LEU A 953 34.58 17.25 -22.24
C LEU A 953 35.07 16.09 -23.11
N GLY A 954 36.36 15.75 -23.04
CA GLY A 954 36.98 14.63 -23.75
C GLY A 954 36.66 14.65 -25.24
N LYS A 955 36.10 13.54 -25.74
CA LYS A 955 35.74 13.39 -27.16
C LYS A 955 34.67 14.37 -27.66
N PHE A 956 33.93 15.01 -26.75
CA PHE A 956 32.87 15.96 -27.12
C PHE A 956 33.39 17.38 -27.33
N ALA A 957 34.61 17.71 -26.88
CA ALA A 957 35.19 19.05 -26.95
C ALA A 957 35.35 19.62 -28.36
N ARG A 958 35.52 18.76 -29.38
CA ARG A 958 35.89 19.18 -30.73
C ARG A 958 34.83 20.11 -31.33
N GLY A 959 35.22 21.34 -31.65
CA GLY A 959 34.38 22.35 -32.29
C GLY A 959 33.49 23.14 -31.32
N LEU A 960 33.62 22.95 -30.00
CA LEU A 960 32.87 23.70 -29.00
C LEU A 960 33.67 24.91 -28.49
N THR A 961 33.07 26.09 -28.58
CA THR A 961 33.58 27.32 -27.96
C THR A 961 32.87 27.65 -26.64
N SER A 962 31.70 27.06 -26.41
CA SER A 962 30.93 27.18 -25.18
C SER A 962 30.04 25.96 -24.96
N VAL A 963 29.55 25.81 -23.73
CA VAL A 963 28.48 24.88 -23.35
C VAL A 963 27.39 25.64 -22.60
N ARG A 964 26.18 25.07 -22.53
CA ARG A 964 25.06 25.69 -21.82
C ARG A 964 24.79 25.00 -20.48
N GLU A 965 24.79 25.76 -19.39
CA GLU A 965 24.27 25.35 -18.09
C GLU A 965 22.75 25.53 -18.09
N GLU A 966 22.02 24.48 -18.45
CA GLU A 966 20.58 24.54 -18.73
C GLU A 966 19.76 24.86 -17.47
N TYR A 967 20.18 24.38 -16.29
CA TYR A 967 19.42 24.56 -15.05
C TYR A 967 19.39 26.02 -14.54
N LEU A 968 20.48 26.78 -14.76
CA LEU A 968 20.55 28.20 -14.40
C LEU A 968 20.52 29.15 -15.62
N GLY A 969 20.42 28.60 -16.83
CA GLY A 969 20.34 29.39 -18.07
C GLY A 969 21.63 30.13 -18.44
N ARG A 970 22.81 29.63 -18.05
CA ARG A 970 24.10 30.31 -18.30
C ARG A 970 24.86 29.71 -19.48
N ILE A 971 25.65 30.53 -20.17
CA ILE A 971 26.63 30.06 -21.16
C ILE A 971 28.00 30.04 -20.49
N LEU A 972 28.68 28.90 -20.57
CA LEU A 972 30.00 28.69 -19.99
C LEU A 972 31.03 28.59 -21.13
N PRO A 973 32.09 29.42 -21.14
CA PRO A 973 33.11 29.37 -22.17
C PRO A 973 33.93 28.07 -22.06
N VAL A 974 34.22 27.46 -23.20
CA VAL A 974 35.07 26.26 -23.29
C VAL A 974 36.46 26.69 -23.75
N THR A 975 37.47 26.45 -22.93
CA THR A 975 38.89 26.72 -23.21
C THR A 975 39.66 25.40 -23.09
N ASP A 976 40.42 25.06 -24.12
CA ASP A 976 41.15 23.79 -24.23
C ASP A 976 40.24 22.57 -23.95
N GLY A 977 39.05 22.56 -24.55
CA GLY A 977 38.08 21.46 -24.44
C GLY A 977 37.48 21.27 -23.04
N SER A 978 37.57 22.28 -22.18
CA SER A 978 37.07 22.23 -20.80
C SER A 978 36.51 23.56 -20.33
N PHE A 979 35.75 23.57 -19.23
CA PHE A 979 35.16 24.78 -18.66
C PHE A 979 35.18 24.73 -17.13
N GLU A 980 35.14 25.89 -16.48
CA GLU A 980 35.08 26.00 -15.02
C GLU A 980 33.63 25.90 -14.53
N LEU A 981 33.40 25.10 -13.49
CA LEU A 981 32.09 24.92 -12.89
C LEU A 981 32.16 24.94 -11.37
N SER A 982 31.19 25.60 -10.74
CA SER A 982 31.07 25.69 -9.29
C SER A 982 29.67 25.32 -8.84
N ILE A 983 29.56 24.25 -8.07
CA ILE A 983 28.27 23.68 -7.62
C ILE A 983 28.16 23.81 -6.10
N PRO A 984 27.05 24.37 -5.57
CA PRO A 984 26.75 24.38 -4.14
C PRO A 984 26.78 22.98 -3.51
N SER A 985 26.82 22.91 -2.19
CA SER A 985 26.66 21.63 -1.49
C SER A 985 25.34 20.96 -1.85
N ARG A 986 25.36 19.63 -1.97
CA ARG A 986 24.19 18.77 -2.25
C ARG A 986 23.29 19.32 -3.35
N SER A 987 23.87 19.54 -4.53
CA SER A 987 23.19 20.16 -5.67
C SER A 987 23.78 19.61 -6.98
N PHE A 988 23.17 19.97 -8.10
CA PHE A 988 23.57 19.49 -9.42
C PHE A 988 23.52 20.60 -10.46
N ARG A 989 24.11 20.34 -11.63
CA ARG A 989 23.97 21.14 -12.86
C ARG A 989 23.75 20.24 -14.06
N LEU A 990 22.87 20.69 -14.95
CA LEU A 990 22.62 20.05 -16.24
C LEU A 990 23.34 20.83 -17.32
N ILE A 991 24.30 20.20 -17.98
CA ILE A 991 25.19 20.81 -18.98
C ILE A 991 24.85 20.27 -20.37
N GLY A 992 24.39 21.16 -21.24
CA GLY A 992 24.19 20.95 -22.65
C GLY A 992 25.47 21.10 -23.45
N ILE A 993 25.97 20.01 -24.02
CA ILE A 993 27.26 19.98 -24.75
C ILE A 993 27.04 20.04 -26.26
N ARG A 994 26.04 19.30 -26.76
CA ARG A 994 25.57 19.36 -28.15
C ARG A 994 24.09 19.62 -28.12
N SER A 995 23.72 20.89 -28.03
CA SER A 995 22.34 21.32 -27.82
C SER A 995 21.54 21.31 -29.13
N PRO A 996 20.22 21.06 -29.08
CA PRO A 996 19.35 21.38 -30.20
C PRO A 996 19.34 22.90 -30.44
N ALA A 997 19.10 23.31 -31.69
CA ALA A 997 18.80 24.70 -32.03
C ALA A 997 17.60 25.22 -31.21
N PRO A 998 17.47 26.55 -30.99
CA PRO A 998 16.27 27.13 -30.38
C PRO A 998 15.01 26.66 -31.13
N GLU A 999 14.02 26.11 -30.42
CA GLU A 999 12.79 25.59 -31.02
C GLU A 999 11.77 26.71 -31.28
N THR A 1000 11.08 26.64 -32.41
CA THR A 1000 9.89 27.45 -32.71
C THR A 1000 8.65 26.68 -32.27
N TRP A 1001 7.85 27.23 -31.35
CA TRP A 1001 6.63 26.57 -30.86
C TRP A 1001 5.42 27.01 -31.69
N LYS A 1002 5.00 26.18 -32.66
CA LYS A 1002 3.70 26.38 -33.30
C LYS A 1002 2.61 25.69 -32.51
N LEU A 1003 1.70 26.48 -31.94
CA LEU A 1003 0.41 26.00 -31.45
C LEU A 1003 -0.62 26.19 -32.58
N ASP A 1004 -0.91 25.14 -33.34
CA ASP A 1004 -2.06 25.12 -34.24
C ASP A 1004 -3.33 24.87 -33.40
N TYR A 1005 -3.95 25.94 -32.92
CA TYR A 1005 -5.17 25.87 -32.11
C TYR A 1005 -6.32 26.66 -32.78
N GLN A 1006 -7.48 26.03 -32.94
CA GLN A 1006 -8.76 26.66 -33.31
C GLN A 1006 -9.75 26.46 -32.14
N ALA A 1007 -10.19 27.54 -31.50
CA ALA A 1007 -11.29 27.52 -30.53
C ALA A 1007 -12.47 28.32 -31.04
N SER A 1008 -13.56 27.63 -31.35
CA SER A 1008 -14.88 28.25 -31.48
C SER A 1008 -15.56 28.27 -30.10
N ALA A 1009 -15.86 29.45 -29.53
CA ALA A 1009 -16.75 29.51 -28.38
C ALA A 1009 -18.20 29.26 -28.86
N TYR A 1010 -18.62 27.99 -28.89
CA TYR A 1010 -19.93 27.60 -29.41
C TYR A 1010 -21.00 27.54 -28.31
N ASN A 1011 -22.05 28.34 -28.51
CA ASN A 1011 -23.44 28.26 -28.02
C ASN A 1011 -23.72 28.15 -26.48
N PRO A 1012 -24.29 29.22 -25.85
CA PRO A 1012 -24.65 29.24 -24.42
C PRO A 1012 -25.78 28.28 -24.00
N ALA A 1013 -26.51 27.65 -24.94
CA ALA A 1013 -27.63 26.76 -24.61
C ALA A 1013 -27.21 25.36 -24.12
N ARG A 1014 -25.92 24.99 -24.21
CA ARG A 1014 -25.41 23.67 -23.76
C ARG A 1014 -24.26 23.75 -22.76
N ALA A 1015 -23.77 24.94 -22.41
CA ALA A 1015 -22.70 25.12 -21.43
C ALA A 1015 -23.29 25.14 -20.01
N SER A 1016 -23.37 23.97 -19.36
CA SER A 1016 -23.40 23.90 -17.89
C SER A 1016 -22.14 24.57 -17.32
N ASN A 1017 -22.14 24.91 -16.03
CA ASN A 1017 -21.07 25.59 -15.27
C ASN A 1017 -19.69 24.87 -15.24
N SER A 1018 -19.36 24.03 -16.21
CA SER A 1018 -18.16 23.20 -16.28
C SER A 1018 -16.99 23.93 -16.95
N GLU A 1019 -15.82 23.89 -16.29
CA GLU A 1019 -14.51 24.29 -16.82
C GLU A 1019 -14.05 23.23 -17.83
N TYR A 1020 -13.78 23.63 -19.08
CA TYR A 1020 -13.29 22.71 -20.11
C TYR A 1020 -11.77 22.79 -20.22
N PHE A 1021 -11.12 21.63 -20.28
CA PHE A 1021 -9.68 21.47 -20.48
C PHE A 1021 -9.44 20.72 -21.80
N PHE A 1022 -8.69 21.27 -22.75
CA PHE A 1022 -8.31 20.51 -23.95
C PHE A 1022 -6.98 20.97 -24.57
N ASP A 1023 -5.98 20.06 -24.61
CA ASP A 1023 -5.11 19.70 -25.76
C ASP A 1023 -4.02 18.71 -25.27
N GLN A 1024 -3.86 17.58 -25.97
CA GLN A 1024 -2.88 16.51 -25.68
C GLN A 1024 -1.45 16.78 -26.21
N LYS A 1025 -1.22 17.82 -27.02
CA LYS A 1025 0.12 18.07 -27.62
C LYS A 1025 0.84 19.30 -27.09
N THR A 1026 0.14 20.30 -26.55
CA THR A 1026 0.68 21.68 -26.48
C THR A 1026 0.66 22.34 -25.10
N GLY A 1027 -0.12 21.85 -24.13
CA GLY A 1027 -0.18 22.42 -22.79
C GLY A 1027 -1.56 22.99 -22.44
N ILE A 1028 -1.75 23.31 -21.17
CA ILE A 1028 -3.05 23.52 -20.53
C ILE A 1028 -3.78 24.75 -21.10
N HIS A 1029 -4.94 24.52 -21.72
CA HIS A 1029 -5.95 25.53 -21.99
C HIS A 1029 -7.12 25.37 -21.01
N LYS A 1030 -7.54 26.45 -20.33
CA LYS A 1030 -8.81 26.44 -19.57
C LYS A 1030 -9.79 27.39 -20.22
N LEU A 1031 -10.97 26.89 -20.57
CA LEU A 1031 -12.12 27.72 -20.92
C LEU A 1031 -13.07 27.77 -19.72
N LYS A 1032 -13.34 28.98 -19.20
CA LYS A 1032 -14.22 29.21 -18.06
C LYS A 1032 -15.28 30.25 -18.40
N LYS A 1033 -16.55 29.93 -18.17
CA LYS A 1033 -17.65 30.91 -18.16
C LYS A 1033 -17.57 31.69 -16.85
N ILE A 1034 -17.40 33.01 -16.92
CA ILE A 1034 -17.36 33.89 -15.73
C ILE A 1034 -18.79 34.30 -15.34
N ASP A 1035 -19.60 34.67 -16.33
CA ASP A 1035 -21.01 35.00 -16.19
C ASP A 1035 -21.74 34.77 -17.53
N ASP A 1036 -23.02 35.16 -17.61
CA ASP A 1036 -23.84 34.97 -18.82
C ASP A 1036 -23.37 35.76 -20.05
N LYS A 1037 -22.37 36.63 -19.90
CA LYS A 1037 -21.88 37.53 -20.95
C LYS A 1037 -20.38 37.42 -21.17
N THR A 1038 -19.64 36.70 -20.32
CA THR A 1038 -18.18 36.74 -20.27
C THR A 1038 -17.57 35.34 -20.26
N TYR A 1039 -16.69 35.08 -21.23
CA TYR A 1039 -15.93 33.84 -21.35
C TYR A 1039 -14.44 34.12 -21.22
N LEU A 1040 -13.72 33.19 -20.58
CA LEU A 1040 -12.30 33.28 -20.27
C LEU A 1040 -11.56 32.10 -20.87
N LEU A 1041 -10.68 32.33 -21.84
CA LEU A 1041 -9.69 31.34 -22.26
C LEU A 1041 -8.36 31.67 -21.59
N THR A 1042 -7.79 30.73 -20.84
CA THR A 1042 -6.42 30.86 -20.34
C THR A 1042 -5.50 29.85 -20.99
N ALA A 1043 -4.32 30.29 -21.42
CA ALA A 1043 -3.27 29.43 -21.95
C ALA A 1043 -1.97 29.68 -21.19
N PHE A 1044 -1.35 28.60 -20.71
CA PHE A 1044 -0.05 28.65 -20.06
C PHE A 1044 1.07 28.44 -21.08
N VAL A 1045 1.93 29.44 -21.21
CA VAL A 1045 3.11 29.40 -22.08
C VAL A 1045 4.34 29.33 -21.19
N PRO A 1046 5.06 28.21 -21.08
CA PRO A 1046 6.29 28.16 -20.31
C PRO A 1046 7.32 29.14 -20.91
N VAL A 1047 8.02 29.89 -20.06
CA VAL A 1047 8.99 30.90 -20.51
C VAL A 1047 10.35 30.78 -19.81
N ARG A 1048 11.36 31.37 -20.43
CA ARG A 1048 12.78 31.33 -20.06
C ARG A 1048 13.34 32.75 -20.09
N SER A 1049 14.20 33.06 -19.13
CA SER A 1049 14.96 34.31 -19.10
C SER A 1049 15.96 34.40 -20.25
N GLY A 1050 16.18 35.60 -20.78
CA GLY A 1050 17.03 35.83 -21.95
C GLY A 1050 16.33 35.58 -23.28
N PHE A 1051 15.00 35.51 -23.28
CA PHE A 1051 14.20 35.28 -24.49
C PHE A 1051 13.09 36.30 -24.63
N LYS A 1052 12.72 36.56 -25.88
CA LYS A 1052 11.56 37.34 -26.29
C LYS A 1052 10.50 36.38 -26.80
N TYR A 1053 9.30 36.47 -26.25
CA TYR A 1053 8.16 35.68 -26.68
C TYR A 1053 7.23 36.55 -27.52
N SER A 1054 7.07 36.22 -28.80
CA SER A 1054 6.06 36.81 -29.67
C SER A 1054 4.85 35.89 -29.69
N LEU A 1055 3.80 36.28 -28.97
CA LEU A 1055 2.51 35.61 -29.03
C LEU A 1055 1.66 36.27 -30.12
N SER A 1056 1.12 35.49 -31.04
CA SER A 1056 0.08 35.95 -31.97
C SER A 1056 -1.16 35.09 -31.88
N PHE A 1057 -2.34 35.66 -32.11
CA PHE A 1057 -3.60 34.93 -32.21
C PHE A 1057 -4.56 35.68 -33.12
N GLU A 1058 -5.50 34.98 -33.72
CA GLU A 1058 -6.58 35.56 -34.51
C GLU A 1058 -7.90 35.46 -33.76
N HIS A 1059 -8.76 36.47 -33.88
CA HIS A 1059 -10.10 36.47 -33.31
C HIS A 1059 -11.14 37.04 -34.28
N ARG A 1060 -12.40 36.62 -34.15
CA ARG A 1060 -13.57 37.29 -34.76
C ARG A 1060 -14.77 37.25 -33.81
N GLN A 1061 -15.70 38.20 -33.93
CA GLN A 1061 -16.91 38.24 -33.11
C GLN A 1061 -18.14 38.73 -33.89
N THR A 1062 -19.27 38.04 -33.75
CA THR A 1062 -20.45 38.31 -34.60
C THR A 1062 -21.21 39.61 -34.33
N ASN A 1063 -21.06 40.20 -33.14
CA ASN A 1063 -21.86 41.37 -32.72
C ASN A 1063 -21.04 42.62 -32.35
N GLY A 1064 -19.78 42.75 -32.78
CA GLY A 1064 -19.06 44.03 -32.65
C GLY A 1064 -18.65 44.41 -31.23
N ASN A 1065 -18.56 43.46 -30.29
CA ASN A 1065 -18.11 43.76 -28.93
C ASN A 1065 -16.58 43.65 -28.82
N ALA A 1066 -16.07 43.98 -27.63
CA ALA A 1066 -14.66 43.95 -27.34
C ALA A 1066 -14.16 42.55 -26.97
N VAL A 1067 -13.10 42.12 -27.65
CA VAL A 1067 -12.21 41.06 -27.21
C VAL A 1067 -11.07 41.69 -26.42
N LYS A 1068 -10.90 41.29 -25.17
CA LYS A 1068 -9.83 41.70 -24.27
C LYS A 1068 -8.81 40.58 -24.15
N TRP A 1069 -7.56 40.93 -23.90
CA TRP A 1069 -6.53 39.96 -23.61
C TRP A 1069 -5.54 40.48 -22.58
N THR A 1070 -4.98 39.56 -21.81
CA THR A 1070 -3.94 39.81 -20.81
C THR A 1070 -2.88 38.73 -20.92
N LEU A 1071 -1.63 39.11 -21.08
CA LEU A 1071 -0.48 38.22 -20.99
C LEU A 1071 0.25 38.52 -19.69
N GLN A 1072 0.08 37.66 -18.70
CA GLN A 1072 0.55 37.86 -17.34
C GLN A 1072 1.73 36.93 -17.01
N PRO A 1073 2.90 37.46 -16.64
CA PRO A 1073 4.00 36.64 -16.15
C PRO A 1073 3.66 35.95 -14.83
N GLN A 1074 4.05 34.68 -14.71
CA GLN A 1074 3.80 33.81 -13.57
C GLN A 1074 5.12 33.58 -12.82
N PHE A 1075 5.14 33.87 -11.52
CA PHE A 1075 6.38 33.91 -10.74
C PHE A 1075 6.45 32.92 -9.59
N ASN A 1076 7.67 32.51 -9.26
CA ASN A 1076 8.05 31.90 -8.00
C ASN A 1076 8.84 32.92 -7.15
N GLY A 1077 8.14 33.85 -6.48
CA GLY A 1077 8.76 34.86 -5.61
C GLY A 1077 8.34 36.30 -5.94
N ASP A 1078 9.26 37.24 -5.74
CA ASP A 1078 9.02 38.67 -5.96
C ASP A 1078 8.88 39.00 -7.45
N ALA A 1079 7.92 39.86 -7.80
CA ALA A 1079 7.47 40.13 -9.17
C ALA A 1079 8.04 41.44 -9.75
N SER A 1080 9.15 41.93 -9.18
CA SER A 1080 9.70 43.24 -9.52
C SER A 1080 10.23 43.30 -10.97
N GLY A 1081 9.62 44.14 -11.81
CA GLY A 1081 10.13 44.53 -13.13
C GLY A 1081 9.45 43.90 -14.36
N LEU A 1082 8.49 42.99 -14.20
CA LEU A 1082 7.73 42.38 -15.30
C LEU A 1082 6.22 42.57 -15.08
N HIS A 1083 5.59 43.42 -15.90
CA HIS A 1083 4.17 43.74 -15.79
C HIS A 1083 3.34 42.98 -16.84
N ALA A 1084 2.10 42.64 -16.48
CA ALA A 1084 1.16 42.05 -17.43
C ALA A 1084 0.93 43.00 -18.62
N LYS A 1085 0.89 42.45 -19.83
CA LYS A 1085 0.51 43.21 -21.03
C LYS A 1085 -0.95 42.96 -21.34
N THR A 1086 -1.75 44.02 -21.35
CA THR A 1086 -3.17 43.95 -21.67
C THR A 1086 -3.45 44.63 -23.00
N GLY A 1087 -4.52 44.20 -23.67
CA GLY A 1087 -5.04 44.88 -24.84
C GLY A 1087 -6.50 44.54 -25.08
N GLN A 1088 -7.12 45.29 -25.99
CA GLN A 1088 -8.52 45.16 -26.33
C GLN A 1088 -8.72 45.57 -27.79
N ALA A 1089 -9.55 44.84 -28.52
CA ALA A 1089 -10.00 45.23 -29.86
C ALA A 1089 -11.50 44.99 -30.02
N ILE A 1090 -12.16 45.87 -30.78
CA ILE A 1090 -13.55 45.68 -31.21
C ILE A 1090 -13.51 44.73 -32.42
N SER A 1091 -14.17 43.59 -32.28
CA SER A 1091 -14.11 42.52 -33.26
C SER A 1091 -15.43 42.39 -34.03
N GLY A 1092 -15.34 42.32 -35.35
CA GLY A 1092 -16.49 42.09 -36.24
C GLY A 1092 -16.49 40.67 -36.81
N ASN A 1093 -17.31 40.42 -37.83
CA ASN A 1093 -17.40 39.11 -38.49
C ASN A 1093 -16.11 38.66 -39.20
N GLU A 1094 -15.15 39.55 -39.38
CA GLU A 1094 -13.86 39.26 -40.02
C GLU A 1094 -12.79 38.87 -39.00
N TRP A 1095 -11.90 37.96 -39.41
CA TRP A 1095 -10.75 37.55 -38.60
C TRP A 1095 -9.73 38.68 -38.47
N GLN A 1096 -9.38 39.01 -37.24
CA GLN A 1096 -8.36 39.99 -36.90
C GLN A 1096 -7.20 39.32 -36.17
N LYS A 1097 -5.97 39.52 -36.66
CA LYS A 1097 -4.76 39.03 -36.00
C LYS A 1097 -4.26 40.03 -34.96
N GLN A 1098 -3.93 39.53 -33.78
CA GLN A 1098 -3.24 40.24 -32.71
C GLN A 1098 -1.85 39.65 -32.56
N THR A 1099 -0.88 40.50 -32.25
CA THR A 1099 0.49 40.08 -31.96
C THR A 1099 1.01 40.91 -30.82
N MET A 1100 1.67 40.24 -29.87
CA MET A 1100 2.26 40.87 -28.72
C MET A 1100 3.60 40.24 -28.42
N GLU A 1101 4.53 41.10 -28.03
CA GLU A 1101 5.86 40.68 -27.66
C GLU A 1101 6.05 40.84 -26.16
N PHE A 1102 6.65 39.84 -25.54
CA PHE A 1102 6.90 39.81 -24.10
C PHE A 1102 8.35 39.39 -23.86
N PRO A 1103 9.26 40.35 -23.62
CA PRO A 1103 10.63 40.02 -23.26
C PRO A 1103 10.67 39.49 -21.82
N ILE A 1104 11.46 38.43 -21.60
CA ILE A 1104 11.79 37.92 -20.28
C ILE A 1104 13.29 38.18 -20.08
N PRO A 1105 13.68 39.26 -19.38
CA PRO A 1105 15.07 39.66 -19.23
C PRO A 1105 15.95 38.57 -18.58
N GLU A 1106 17.24 38.50 -18.93
CA GLU A 1106 18.19 37.50 -18.38
C GLU A 1106 18.26 37.48 -16.85
N ASN A 1107 18.11 38.64 -16.22
CA ASN A 1107 18.17 38.80 -14.76
C ASN A 1107 16.93 38.26 -14.01
N THR A 1108 15.92 37.75 -14.72
CA THR A 1108 14.74 37.10 -14.11
C THR A 1108 14.88 35.58 -13.95
N SER A 1109 16.10 35.06 -14.14
CA SER A 1109 16.45 33.63 -14.06
C SER A 1109 15.82 32.92 -12.85
N GLY A 1110 14.86 32.03 -13.13
CA GLY A 1110 14.20 31.18 -12.14
C GLY A 1110 13.03 31.84 -11.38
N GLN A 1111 12.71 33.09 -11.69
CA GLN A 1111 11.56 33.79 -11.09
C GLN A 1111 10.32 33.67 -11.95
N CYS A 1112 10.36 34.01 -13.25
CA CYS A 1112 9.23 33.83 -14.15
C CYS A 1112 9.28 32.45 -14.81
N PHE A 1113 8.25 31.62 -14.61
CA PHE A 1113 8.22 30.24 -15.14
C PHE A 1113 7.22 30.05 -16.30
N ALA A 1114 6.25 30.95 -16.44
CA ALA A 1114 5.29 30.94 -17.52
C ALA A 1114 4.72 32.33 -17.81
N LEU A 1115 4.14 32.51 -18.99
CA LEU A 1115 3.19 33.56 -19.31
C LEU A 1115 1.79 32.95 -19.34
N LEU A 1116 0.87 33.57 -18.61
CA LEU A 1116 -0.54 33.25 -18.64
C LEU A 1116 -1.22 34.18 -19.64
N LEU A 1117 -1.53 33.67 -20.83
CA LEU A 1117 -2.45 34.35 -21.73
C LEU A 1117 -3.86 34.18 -21.19
N THR A 1118 -4.62 35.26 -21.13
CA THR A 1118 -6.02 35.31 -20.78
C THR A 1118 -6.74 36.05 -21.90
N LEU A 1119 -7.70 35.42 -22.57
CA LEU A 1119 -8.56 36.04 -23.57
C LEU A 1119 -9.98 36.11 -23.00
N THR A 1120 -10.58 37.29 -23.08
CA THR A 1120 -11.93 37.56 -22.57
C THR A 1120 -12.79 38.15 -23.68
N ALA A 1121 -14.01 37.66 -23.83
CA ALA A 1121 -14.98 38.24 -24.76
C ALA A 1121 -16.26 38.60 -24.02
N GLU A 1122 -16.81 39.78 -24.30
CA GLU A 1122 -18.05 40.30 -23.70
C GLU A 1122 -19.20 40.27 -24.74
N GLY A 1123 -20.39 39.77 -24.39
CA GLY A 1123 -21.59 39.88 -25.23
C GLY A 1123 -22.67 38.80 -25.03
N ILE A 1124 -23.94 39.21 -24.90
CA ILE A 1124 -25.08 38.28 -24.95
C ILE A 1124 -25.36 37.92 -26.42
N GLY A 1125 -25.36 36.63 -26.75
CA GLY A 1125 -25.73 36.15 -28.09
C GLY A 1125 -24.67 36.38 -29.19
N SER A 1126 -23.43 36.71 -28.83
CA SER A 1126 -22.31 36.80 -29.77
C SER A 1126 -21.51 35.50 -29.81
N GLU A 1127 -21.10 35.10 -31.01
CA GLU A 1127 -20.15 34.02 -31.24
C GLU A 1127 -18.76 34.65 -31.36
N THR A 1128 -17.85 34.28 -30.46
CA THR A 1128 -16.44 34.72 -30.51
C THR A 1128 -15.58 33.50 -30.82
N GLU A 1129 -14.76 33.61 -31.84
CA GLU A 1129 -13.84 32.54 -32.24
C GLU A 1129 -12.41 33.03 -32.13
N PHE A 1130 -11.51 32.13 -31.71
CA PHE A 1130 -10.07 32.32 -31.67
C PHE A 1130 -9.38 31.26 -32.52
N ARG A 1131 -8.32 31.61 -33.24
CA ARG A 1131 -7.50 30.63 -33.95
C ARG A 1131 -6.04 31.06 -34.03
N ASN A 1132 -5.17 30.18 -34.53
CA ASN A 1132 -3.77 30.46 -34.84
C ASN A 1132 -3.01 31.10 -33.67
N ILE A 1133 -3.18 30.57 -32.45
CA ILE A 1133 -2.47 31.06 -31.26
C ILE A 1133 -1.01 30.58 -31.33
N GLU A 1134 -0.12 31.39 -31.88
CA GLU A 1134 1.29 31.04 -32.08
C GLU A 1134 2.18 31.70 -31.03
N VAL A 1135 3.15 30.96 -30.46
CA VAL A 1135 4.19 31.53 -29.58
C VAL A 1135 5.55 31.32 -30.21
N ILE A 1136 6.15 32.39 -30.69
CA ILE A 1136 7.50 32.36 -31.23
C ILE A 1136 8.46 32.81 -30.15
N GLU A 1137 9.38 31.94 -29.79
CA GLU A 1137 10.48 32.25 -28.89
C GLU A 1137 11.69 32.69 -29.72
N THR A 1138 12.24 33.87 -29.43
CA THR A 1138 13.47 34.39 -30.04
C THR A 1138 14.48 34.74 -28.96
N GLU A 1139 15.77 34.47 -29.20
CA GLU A 1139 16.83 34.86 -28.27
C GLU A 1139 16.84 36.39 -28.11
N PHE A 1140 16.91 36.84 -26.86
CA PHE A 1140 17.06 38.25 -26.52
C PHE A 1140 18.56 38.56 -26.59
N HIS A 1141 19.01 39.19 -27.67
CA HIS A 1141 20.40 39.64 -27.81
C HIS A 1141 20.70 40.87 -26.95
#